data_AF-A0A7S4BE72-F1
#
_entry.id   AF-A0A7S4BE72-F1
#
_cell.length_a   1.000
_cell.length_b   1.000
_cell.length_c   1.000
_cell.angle_alpha   90.00
_cell.angle_beta   90.00
_cell.angle_gamma   90.00
#
_symmetry.space_group_name_H-M   'P 1'
#
loop_
_entity.id
_entity.type
_entity.pdbx_description
1 polymer ?
#
loop_
_entity_poly.entity_id
_entity_poly.type
_entity_poly.pdbx_seq_one_letter_code
_entity_poly.pdbx_strand_id
1 'polypeptide(L)'
;MTTFSEYAIDTIPPEALSKGGPRIEGKRGVQHTLLPIVQLLGGETFNVSESEAQIPLPPSFFLHIVENPAEVGEPTFDPDVHLALREPSHVALLPEFELVSPSEVPQVNSASGSRLAYTLPFDMLSPAGVQALHAVLMREKVHAHRNHRNVELRGVYYRSPFVRALMNDASLLAHFGRLIGEPVVPHKLLMDAPSVNFGESESSSVIGSTVDPWHFDSVSYVCVALVSEVESMVGGELQVLKRPKDEAIDLIEATLNRPPADEMVTLNYERAGRCILAQGSEVLHRVTRVRKALEPRMSIVMAFQPANPFQPDKTVLDTWERFDVTLGSAAFEFFRLKAHNMGGALMHLATTQHATRDREALAAKLRVVAAELERAAALINHETSDFIGFVNETDLDNRARAADAADAATYTAFWENRQRSDYYFAYNSIYKFTDEPFTALTPDTIFNISRFLLSWLLKEEVPYGISKAYCMFALAKQARTLNANKLARFMLDKLAHYKIPMAWQDQVDVFALSLRARPCNDAEELLPSCYRCQTVNPLLNQNGDKCVTCGHPFLRSFCSFEILPLVRFTPPPHMSDDEAVALIRREPPPRRPKRAATANPWRQQEGRDVQTLALAGDVDAAEEVGALDIDEPFTKAMLDFDPSADFTPTVADAEMLNEMERSEVYVLSWPQRSVPKEFYRNMIPDVPVVLCHSCNHFFHEEDWEFAVMQKGACPFCAEKIDASYGSGAVEPESRDTEPTGL
;
A
#
# COMPACT_ATOMS: atom_id res chain seq x y z
N MET A 1 -22.33 33.41 44.37
CA MET A 1 -23.40 33.99 43.52
C MET A 1 -22.74 34.30 42.19
N THR A 2 -22.73 33.43 41.20
CA THR A 2 -23.89 32.87 40.46
C THR A 2 -23.72 31.38 40.20
N THR A 3 -24.86 30.70 40.22
CA THR A 3 -25.08 29.26 40.38
C THR A 3 -25.11 28.51 39.04
N PHE A 4 -24.50 27.33 39.05
CA PHE A 4 -24.82 26.20 38.18
C PHE A 4 -26.33 25.88 38.29
N SER A 5 -27.03 25.79 37.15
CA SER A 5 -28.43 25.37 37.01
C SER A 5 -28.41 24.29 35.92
N GLU A 6 -28.54 23.02 36.33
CA GLU A 6 -29.77 22.22 36.19
C GLU A 6 -30.14 21.95 34.72
N TYR A 7 -29.55 20.91 34.15
CA TYR A 7 -30.21 20.15 33.08
C TYR A 7 -31.30 19.31 33.77
N ALA A 8 -32.50 19.88 33.84
CA ALA A 8 -33.70 19.18 34.24
C ALA A 8 -34.00 18.05 33.24
N ILE A 9 -34.27 16.87 33.81
CA ILE A 9 -34.82 15.70 33.11
C ILE A 9 -36.28 16.02 32.81
N ASP A 10 -36.54 16.77 31.73
CA ASP A 10 -37.90 16.97 31.23
C ASP A 10 -38.25 15.90 30.19
N THR A 11 -39.06 14.95 30.65
CA THR A 11 -40.10 14.22 29.89
C THR A 11 -39.82 13.98 28.39
N ILE A 12 -39.16 12.87 28.06
CA ILE A 12 -39.28 12.27 26.70
C ILE A 12 -40.73 11.75 26.56
N PRO A 13 -41.57 12.32 25.68
CA PRO A 13 -42.90 11.79 25.43
C PRO A 13 -42.76 10.40 24.78
N PRO A 14 -43.57 9.39 25.16
CA PRO A 14 -43.53 8.04 24.55
C PRO A 14 -43.86 7.99 23.05
N GLU A 15 -44.11 9.12 22.39
CA GLU A 15 -44.63 9.19 21.01
C GLU A 15 -43.60 9.69 19.98
N ALA A 16 -42.30 9.81 20.32
CA ALA A 16 -41.28 10.32 19.38
C ALA A 16 -39.97 9.51 19.35
N LEU A 17 -40.01 8.21 19.65
CA LEU A 17 -38.89 7.31 19.34
C LEU A 17 -39.23 6.59 18.03
N SER A 18 -38.34 6.68 17.04
CA SER A 18 -38.42 5.83 15.85
C SER A 18 -38.54 4.39 16.32
N LYS A 19 -39.55 3.67 15.82
CA LYS A 19 -39.85 2.29 16.23
C LYS A 19 -38.63 1.34 16.14
N GLY A 20 -37.61 1.66 15.35
CA GLY A 20 -36.36 0.90 15.21
C GLY A 20 -35.23 1.29 16.15
N GLY A 21 -35.46 2.21 17.08
CA GLY A 21 -34.44 2.74 18.00
C GLY A 21 -33.82 4.05 17.53
N PRO A 22 -33.08 4.75 18.42
CA PRO A 22 -32.52 6.08 18.17
C PRO A 22 -31.37 6.02 17.15
N ARG A 23 -31.38 6.96 16.20
CA ARG A 23 -30.33 7.15 15.18
C ARG A 23 -29.84 8.59 15.23
N ILE A 24 -28.54 8.81 15.03
CA ILE A 24 -27.92 10.14 14.94
C ILE A 24 -27.53 10.38 13.49
N GLU A 25 -27.83 11.57 12.95
CA GLU A 25 -27.41 11.95 11.61
C GLU A 25 -25.89 11.88 11.46
N GLY A 26 -25.41 11.26 10.38
CA GLY A 26 -23.98 11.01 10.15
C GLY A 26 -23.40 9.78 10.85
N LYS A 27 -24.10 9.16 11.81
CA LYS A 27 -23.66 7.88 12.42
C LYS A 27 -24.30 6.68 11.75
N ARG A 28 -23.55 5.59 11.59
CA ARG A 28 -24.03 4.35 10.97
C ARG A 28 -24.61 3.43 12.05
N GLY A 29 -25.92 3.14 11.94
CA GLY A 29 -26.62 2.18 12.81
C GLY A 29 -27.40 2.78 13.99
N VAL A 30 -27.98 1.90 14.81
CA VAL A 30 -28.72 2.27 16.03
C VAL A 30 -27.75 2.63 17.15
N GLN A 31 -28.06 3.69 17.91
CA GLN A 31 -27.29 4.11 19.07
C GLN A 31 -27.89 3.50 20.33
N HIS A 32 -27.55 2.24 20.64
CA HIS A 32 -28.16 1.51 21.77
C HIS A 32 -27.96 2.18 23.13
N THR A 33 -26.92 2.99 23.30
CA THR A 33 -26.70 3.81 24.51
C THR A 33 -27.82 4.84 24.73
N LEU A 34 -28.49 5.30 23.66
CA LEU A 34 -29.59 6.27 23.72
C LEU A 34 -30.97 5.62 23.92
N LEU A 35 -31.05 4.29 24.07
CA LEU A 35 -32.33 3.64 24.35
C LEU A 35 -32.88 4.16 25.69
N PRO A 36 -34.21 4.40 25.80
CA PRO A 36 -34.79 4.99 27.01
C PRO A 36 -34.49 4.21 28.27
N ILE A 37 -34.47 2.88 28.17
CA ILE A 37 -34.15 1.99 29.29
C ILE A 37 -32.70 2.17 29.76
N VAL A 38 -31.75 2.36 28.83
CA VAL A 38 -30.33 2.57 29.14
C VAL A 38 -30.11 3.96 29.73
N GLN A 39 -30.75 4.99 29.15
CA GLN A 39 -30.64 6.36 29.65
C GLN A 39 -31.22 6.53 31.06
N LEU A 40 -32.36 5.88 31.36
CA LEU A 40 -33.01 6.02 32.66
C LEU A 40 -32.44 5.07 33.72
N LEU A 41 -32.12 3.83 33.34
CA LEU A 41 -31.79 2.75 34.29
C LEU A 41 -30.35 2.23 34.16
N GLY A 42 -29.52 2.75 33.26
CA GLY A 42 -28.16 2.23 33.04
C GLY A 42 -27.22 2.33 34.25
N GLY A 43 -27.54 3.20 35.23
CA GLY A 43 -26.82 3.29 36.50
C GLY A 43 -27.29 2.32 37.59
N GLU A 44 -28.35 1.55 37.36
CA GLU A 44 -28.87 0.58 38.34
C GLU A 44 -27.89 -0.59 38.48
N THR A 45 -27.54 -0.91 39.73
CA THR A 45 -26.66 -2.04 40.05
C THR A 45 -27.45 -3.34 39.97
N PHE A 46 -27.07 -4.22 39.04
CA PHE A 46 -27.70 -5.52 38.85
C PHE A 46 -26.77 -6.64 39.31
N ASN A 47 -27.22 -7.45 40.26
CA ASN A 47 -26.44 -8.59 40.73
C ASN A 47 -26.79 -9.85 39.92
N VAL A 48 -25.80 -10.49 39.31
CA VAL A 48 -26.00 -11.64 38.42
C VAL A 48 -26.67 -12.81 39.13
N SER A 49 -26.49 -12.93 40.45
CA SER A 49 -27.16 -13.95 41.27
C SER A 49 -28.67 -13.74 41.44
N GLU A 50 -29.22 -12.58 41.06
CA GLU A 50 -30.65 -12.23 41.22
C GLU A 50 -31.52 -12.63 40.02
N SER A 51 -30.93 -13.09 38.91
CA SER A 51 -31.66 -13.65 37.77
C SER A 51 -31.08 -15.00 37.38
N GLU A 52 -31.91 -15.86 36.78
CA GLU A 52 -31.41 -17.03 36.05
C GLU A 52 -30.50 -16.52 34.91
N ALA A 53 -29.20 -16.45 35.19
CA ALA A 53 -28.19 -15.93 34.28
C ALA A 53 -28.20 -16.66 32.93
N GLN A 54 -28.67 -17.91 32.93
CA GLN A 54 -28.91 -18.72 31.76
C GLN A 54 -30.33 -18.53 31.23
N ILE A 55 -30.44 -18.24 29.94
CA ILE A 55 -31.71 -18.40 29.24
C ILE A 55 -31.99 -19.92 29.12
N PRO A 56 -33.13 -20.42 29.63
CA PRO A 56 -33.43 -21.85 29.55
C PRO A 56 -33.49 -22.30 28.10
N LEU A 57 -33.20 -23.56 27.80
CA LEU A 57 -33.42 -24.10 26.45
C LEU A 57 -34.92 -24.04 26.11
N PRO A 58 -35.29 -23.76 24.85
CA PRO A 58 -36.69 -23.75 24.47
C PRO A 58 -37.24 -25.19 24.52
N PRO A 59 -38.53 -25.37 24.86
CA PRO A 59 -39.15 -26.70 24.96
C PRO A 59 -39.17 -27.45 23.61
N SER A 60 -39.14 -26.70 22.50
CA SER A 60 -38.92 -27.22 21.17
C SER A 60 -38.18 -26.17 20.35
N PHE A 61 -37.49 -26.62 19.30
CA PHE A 61 -36.77 -25.74 18.38
C PHE A 61 -36.87 -26.28 16.96
N PHE A 62 -36.45 -25.46 15.98
CA PHE A 62 -36.49 -25.82 14.56
C PHE A 62 -35.57 -26.99 14.18
N LEU A 63 -34.66 -27.38 15.08
CA LEU A 63 -33.79 -28.56 14.97
C LEU A 63 -33.74 -29.34 16.29
N HIS A 64 -33.22 -30.57 16.22
CA HIS A 64 -33.01 -31.41 17.39
C HIS A 64 -31.98 -30.78 18.34
N ILE A 65 -32.39 -30.52 19.58
CA ILE A 65 -31.50 -30.06 20.65
C ILE A 65 -30.85 -31.30 21.26
N VAL A 66 -29.52 -31.36 21.22
CA VAL A 66 -28.75 -32.40 21.89
C VAL A 66 -28.68 -32.07 23.37
N GLU A 67 -29.22 -32.95 24.21
CA GLU A 67 -29.28 -32.71 25.66
C GLU A 67 -28.02 -33.22 26.36
N ASN A 68 -27.55 -34.42 25.98
CA ASN A 68 -26.47 -35.12 26.67
C ASN A 68 -25.27 -35.42 25.77
N PRO A 69 -24.01 -35.32 26.27
CA PRO A 69 -22.81 -35.62 25.48
C PRO A 69 -22.80 -37.02 24.84
N ALA A 70 -23.39 -38.01 25.51
CA ALA A 70 -23.44 -39.40 25.06
C ALA A 70 -24.28 -39.60 23.78
N GLU A 71 -25.24 -38.72 23.48
CA GLU A 71 -26.09 -38.81 22.29
C GLU A 71 -25.28 -38.67 20.99
N VAL A 72 -24.20 -37.90 21.06
CA VAL A 72 -23.36 -37.52 19.91
C VAL A 72 -21.90 -37.93 20.09
N GLY A 73 -21.59 -38.68 21.15
CA GLY A 73 -20.25 -39.20 21.44
C GLY A 73 -19.20 -38.12 21.73
N GLU A 74 -19.59 -36.99 22.30
CA GLU A 74 -18.65 -35.92 22.68
C GLU A 74 -18.20 -36.03 24.15
N PRO A 75 -17.00 -35.54 24.51
CA PRO A 75 -16.54 -35.56 25.89
C PRO A 75 -17.38 -34.61 26.78
N THR A 76 -17.45 -34.91 28.07
CA THR A 76 -17.99 -33.98 29.05
C THR A 76 -17.02 -32.82 29.24
N PHE A 77 -17.52 -31.59 29.17
CA PHE A 77 -16.71 -30.40 29.45
C PHE A 77 -16.29 -30.37 30.92
N ASP A 78 -15.03 -30.02 31.13
CA ASP A 78 -14.38 -29.88 32.43
C ASP A 78 -13.44 -28.66 32.34
N PRO A 79 -13.69 -27.59 33.11
CA PRO A 79 -12.89 -26.38 33.03
C PRO A 79 -11.42 -26.61 33.39
N ASP A 80 -11.12 -27.52 34.33
CA ASP A 80 -9.73 -27.78 34.77
C ASP A 80 -8.91 -28.52 33.70
N VAL A 81 -9.60 -29.24 32.80
CA VAL A 81 -8.97 -29.98 31.70
C VAL A 81 -8.94 -29.18 30.41
N HIS A 82 -10.04 -28.50 30.08
CA HIS A 82 -10.26 -27.94 28.75
C HIS A 82 -9.94 -26.44 28.66
N LEU A 83 -9.93 -25.70 29.78
CA LEU A 83 -9.55 -24.29 29.79
C LEU A 83 -8.07 -24.11 30.18
N ALA A 84 -7.48 -23.03 29.68
CA ALA A 84 -6.13 -22.59 30.00
C ALA A 84 -6.09 -21.06 30.12
N LEU A 85 -7.03 -20.49 30.89
CA LEU A 85 -7.25 -19.05 30.99
C LEU A 85 -5.99 -18.32 31.49
N ARG A 86 -5.38 -17.51 30.63
CA ARG A 86 -4.30 -16.58 30.97
C ARG A 86 -4.67 -15.17 30.56
N GLU A 87 -4.26 -14.19 31.35
CA GLU A 87 -4.51 -12.80 31.00
C GLU A 87 -3.71 -12.38 29.75
N PRO A 88 -4.29 -11.54 28.87
CA PRO A 88 -3.55 -10.95 27.77
C PRO A 88 -2.47 -10.01 28.30
N SER A 89 -1.43 -9.76 27.49
CA SER A 89 -0.39 -8.81 27.88
C SER A 89 -0.94 -7.38 27.98
N HIS A 90 -1.82 -6.99 27.05
CA HIS A 90 -2.48 -5.69 27.04
C HIS A 90 -3.92 -5.78 26.51
N VAL A 91 -4.70 -4.77 26.88
CA VAL A 91 -6.06 -4.53 26.39
C VAL A 91 -6.10 -3.15 25.74
N ALA A 92 -6.61 -3.05 24.53
CA ALA A 92 -6.86 -1.78 23.85
C ALA A 92 -8.21 -1.20 24.31
N LEU A 93 -8.24 0.08 24.65
CA LEU A 93 -9.45 0.78 25.10
C LEU A 93 -9.98 1.80 24.09
N LEU A 94 -11.30 1.89 23.96
CA LEU A 94 -11.98 2.93 23.19
C LEU A 94 -12.02 4.27 23.96
N PRO A 95 -12.13 5.41 23.24
CA PRO A 95 -12.06 5.54 21.78
C PRO A 95 -10.63 5.65 21.20
N GLU A 96 -9.60 5.80 22.04
CA GLU A 96 -8.23 6.12 21.60
C GLU A 96 -7.38 4.92 21.18
N PHE A 97 -7.83 3.70 21.45
CA PHE A 97 -7.12 2.43 21.23
C PHE A 97 -5.79 2.33 22.00
N GLU A 98 -5.71 3.01 23.15
CA GLU A 98 -4.56 2.93 24.05
C GLU A 98 -4.44 1.54 24.67
N LEU A 99 -3.23 1.01 24.72
CA LEU A 99 -2.91 -0.28 25.32
C LEU A 99 -2.68 -0.10 26.82
N VAL A 100 -3.50 -0.75 27.64
CA VAL A 100 -3.39 -0.78 29.09
C VAL A 100 -3.18 -2.19 29.60
N SER A 101 -2.74 -2.32 30.85
CA SER A 101 -2.71 -3.64 31.50
C SER A 101 -4.14 -4.13 31.82
N PRO A 102 -4.39 -5.46 31.87
CA PRO A 102 -5.70 -6.00 32.22
C PRO A 102 -6.29 -5.48 33.54
N SER A 103 -5.44 -5.16 34.52
CA SER A 103 -5.85 -4.61 35.82
C SER A 103 -6.33 -3.17 35.77
N GLU A 104 -6.00 -2.43 34.70
CA GLU A 104 -6.35 -1.02 34.51
C GLU A 104 -7.64 -0.84 33.70
N VAL A 105 -8.27 -1.94 33.27
CA VAL A 105 -9.55 -1.88 32.56
C VAL A 105 -10.61 -1.24 33.47
N PRO A 106 -11.22 -0.12 33.05
CA PRO A 106 -12.17 0.60 33.89
C PRO A 106 -13.47 -0.20 34.05
N GLN A 107 -14.04 -0.17 35.25
CA GLN A 107 -15.33 -0.78 35.52
C GLN A 107 -16.47 0.04 34.90
N VAL A 108 -17.49 -0.64 34.38
CA VAL A 108 -18.69 0.02 33.86
C VAL A 108 -19.53 0.54 35.01
N ASN A 109 -19.63 1.86 35.12
CA ASN A 109 -20.37 2.55 36.18
C ASN A 109 -21.37 3.57 35.64
N SER A 110 -21.59 3.59 34.32
CA SER A 110 -22.46 4.56 33.66
C SER A 110 -23.18 3.93 32.46
N ALA A 111 -24.07 4.71 31.85
CA ALA A 111 -24.82 4.32 30.65
C ALA A 111 -23.97 4.23 29.36
N SER A 112 -22.68 4.56 29.41
CA SER A 112 -21.79 4.52 28.23
C SER A 112 -21.32 3.11 27.85
N GLY A 113 -21.52 2.11 28.72
CA GLY A 113 -21.05 0.74 28.53
C GLY A 113 -19.53 0.58 28.71
N SER A 114 -19.01 -0.59 28.32
CA SER A 114 -17.59 -0.91 28.38
C SER A 114 -16.72 -0.04 27.46
N ARG A 115 -15.50 0.22 27.92
CA ARG A 115 -14.41 0.84 27.14
C ARG A 115 -13.53 -0.16 26.42
N LEU A 116 -13.80 -1.46 26.49
CA LEU A 116 -13.03 -2.46 25.75
C LEU A 116 -13.09 -2.15 24.23
N ALA A 117 -11.94 -2.11 23.57
CA ALA A 117 -11.86 -2.23 22.11
C ALA A 117 -11.60 -3.68 21.75
N TYR A 118 -10.39 -4.17 22.05
CA TYR A 118 -9.98 -5.55 21.85
C TYR A 118 -8.82 -5.91 22.78
N THR A 119 -8.62 -7.20 23.03
CA THR A 119 -7.44 -7.71 23.74
C THR A 119 -6.35 -8.10 22.74
N LEU A 120 -5.08 -8.04 23.17
CA LEU A 120 -4.07 -8.84 22.49
C LEU A 120 -4.39 -10.34 22.66
N PRO A 121 -3.92 -11.22 21.76
CA PRO A 121 -4.21 -12.66 21.84
C PRO A 121 -3.81 -13.26 23.19
N PHE A 122 -4.61 -14.17 23.74
CA PHE A 122 -4.31 -14.84 25.02
C PHE A 122 -4.78 -16.29 25.04
N ASP A 123 -4.28 -17.06 26.01
CA ASP A 123 -4.61 -18.49 26.13
C ASP A 123 -6.01 -18.65 26.76
N MET A 124 -6.89 -19.38 26.06
CA MET A 124 -8.24 -19.69 26.55
C MET A 124 -8.45 -21.20 26.64
N LEU A 125 -8.12 -21.94 25.58
CA LEU A 125 -8.28 -23.40 25.52
C LEU A 125 -6.95 -24.10 25.79
N SER A 126 -7.03 -25.18 26.56
CA SER A 126 -5.93 -26.15 26.67
C SER A 126 -5.82 -26.98 25.37
N PRO A 127 -4.72 -27.71 25.14
CA PRO A 127 -4.62 -28.64 24.02
C PRO A 127 -5.76 -29.68 23.99
N ALA A 128 -6.22 -30.14 25.16
CA ALA A 128 -7.37 -31.05 25.26
C ALA A 128 -8.68 -30.35 24.88
N GLY A 129 -8.85 -29.08 25.29
CA GLY A 129 -9.98 -28.25 24.89
C GLY A 129 -10.05 -28.01 23.38
N VAL A 130 -8.89 -27.71 22.77
CA VAL A 130 -8.78 -27.56 21.30
C VAL A 130 -9.15 -28.85 20.59
N GLN A 131 -8.63 -30.01 21.04
CA GLN A 131 -8.94 -31.29 20.42
C GLN A 131 -10.43 -31.66 20.53
N ALA A 132 -11.03 -31.48 21.72
CA ALA A 132 -12.44 -31.74 21.92
C ALA A 132 -13.32 -30.84 21.03
N LEU A 133 -13.00 -29.55 20.99
CA LEU A 133 -13.75 -28.60 20.18
C LEU A 133 -13.57 -28.87 18.68
N HIS A 134 -12.35 -29.14 18.22
CA HIS A 134 -12.06 -29.50 16.83
C HIS A 134 -12.89 -30.71 16.37
N ALA A 135 -12.97 -31.76 17.19
CA ALA A 135 -13.79 -32.93 16.90
C ALA A 135 -15.29 -32.60 16.77
N VAL A 136 -15.83 -31.75 17.65
CA VAL A 136 -17.21 -31.26 17.56
C VAL A 136 -17.43 -30.47 16.27
N LEU A 137 -16.53 -29.55 15.94
CA LEU A 137 -16.68 -28.71 14.75
C LEU A 137 -16.60 -29.52 13.45
N MET A 138 -15.71 -30.51 13.40
CA MET A 138 -15.60 -31.42 12.25
C MET A 138 -16.83 -32.30 12.07
N ARG A 139 -17.45 -32.77 13.18
CA ARG A 139 -18.72 -33.51 13.16
C ARG A 139 -19.84 -32.67 12.60
N GLU A 140 -19.97 -31.43 13.07
CA GLU A 140 -21.07 -30.53 12.70
C GLU A 140 -20.84 -29.78 11.37
N LYS A 141 -19.64 -29.85 10.78
CA LYS A 141 -19.29 -29.18 9.51
C LYS A 141 -20.27 -29.48 8.37
N VAL A 142 -20.95 -30.63 8.40
CA VAL A 142 -21.98 -31.01 7.40
C VAL A 142 -23.17 -30.06 7.37
N HIS A 143 -23.37 -29.25 8.43
CA HIS A 143 -24.41 -28.24 8.53
C HIS A 143 -23.91 -26.83 8.20
N ALA A 144 -22.63 -26.67 7.86
CA ALA A 144 -22.10 -25.40 7.42
C ALA A 144 -22.70 -25.01 6.06
N HIS A 145 -22.98 -23.73 5.88
CA HIS A 145 -23.53 -23.19 4.65
C HIS A 145 -22.88 -21.85 4.31
N ARG A 146 -23.01 -21.45 3.05
CA ARG A 146 -22.49 -20.17 2.57
C ARG A 146 -23.57 -19.09 2.75
N ASN A 147 -23.20 -17.96 3.33
CA ASN A 147 -24.05 -16.79 3.46
C ASN A 147 -23.56 -15.65 2.54
N HIS A 148 -24.01 -14.42 2.80
CA HIS A 148 -23.64 -13.22 2.05
C HIS A 148 -22.20 -12.69 2.31
N ARG A 149 -21.50 -13.20 3.34
CA ARG A 149 -20.13 -12.82 3.75
C ARG A 149 -19.12 -13.96 3.61
N ASN A 150 -19.38 -15.12 4.21
CA ASN A 150 -18.44 -16.23 4.40
C ASN A 150 -19.14 -17.61 4.39
N VAL A 151 -18.39 -18.67 4.73
CA VAL A 151 -18.94 -20.01 5.00
C VAL A 151 -18.98 -20.21 6.50
N GLU A 152 -20.15 -20.51 7.04
CA GLU A 152 -20.36 -20.57 8.48
C GLU A 152 -21.16 -21.78 8.95
N LEU A 153 -20.99 -22.11 10.22
CA LEU A 153 -21.82 -23.04 10.98
C LEU A 153 -22.46 -22.31 12.16
N ARG A 154 -23.79 -22.33 12.21
CA ARG A 154 -24.61 -21.78 13.29
C ARG A 154 -25.36 -22.89 14.04
N GLY A 155 -25.87 -22.57 15.21
CA GLY A 155 -26.67 -23.48 16.05
C GLY A 155 -25.84 -24.45 16.89
N VAL A 156 -24.53 -24.21 17.04
CA VAL A 156 -23.63 -25.12 17.76
C VAL A 156 -24.03 -25.25 19.24
N TYR A 157 -24.63 -24.21 19.83
CA TYR A 157 -25.16 -24.23 21.20
C TYR A 157 -26.22 -25.31 21.43
N TYR A 158 -27.05 -25.54 20.42
CA TYR A 158 -28.11 -26.55 20.46
C TYR A 158 -27.60 -27.95 20.10
N ARG A 159 -26.49 -28.03 19.37
CA ARG A 159 -25.91 -29.28 18.82
C ARG A 159 -24.83 -29.89 19.70
N SER A 160 -24.22 -29.11 20.59
CA SER A 160 -23.12 -29.57 21.43
C SER A 160 -23.29 -29.14 22.90
N PRO A 161 -23.70 -30.08 23.77
CA PRO A 161 -23.55 -29.93 25.22
C PRO A 161 -22.17 -29.45 25.68
N PHE A 162 -21.08 -29.85 25.03
CA PHE A 162 -19.72 -29.39 25.32
C PHE A 162 -19.56 -27.89 25.10
N VAL A 163 -19.97 -27.38 23.93
CA VAL A 163 -19.90 -25.94 23.62
C VAL A 163 -20.83 -25.14 24.52
N ARG A 164 -22.03 -25.66 24.79
CA ARG A 164 -22.97 -25.07 25.74
C ARG A 164 -22.38 -24.98 27.14
N ALA A 165 -21.74 -26.04 27.65
CA ALA A 165 -21.10 -26.03 28.96
C ALA A 165 -19.90 -25.08 29.00
N LEU A 166 -19.06 -25.05 27.95
CA LEU A 166 -17.94 -24.13 27.80
C LEU A 166 -18.39 -22.67 27.91
N MET A 167 -19.39 -22.25 27.15
CA MET A 167 -19.86 -20.85 27.16
C MET A 167 -20.45 -20.42 28.50
N ASN A 168 -21.03 -21.37 29.24
CA ASN A 168 -21.68 -21.11 30.52
C ASN A 168 -20.77 -21.31 31.73
N ASP A 169 -19.49 -21.62 31.51
CA ASP A 169 -18.54 -21.84 32.58
C ASP A 169 -18.30 -20.55 33.39
N ALA A 170 -18.41 -20.67 34.72
CA ALA A 170 -18.29 -19.51 35.61
C ALA A 170 -16.87 -18.91 35.62
N SER A 171 -15.83 -19.74 35.44
CA SER A 171 -14.45 -19.26 35.41
C SER A 171 -14.15 -18.47 34.14
N LEU A 172 -14.68 -18.92 32.99
CA LEU A 172 -14.61 -18.23 31.71
C LEU A 172 -15.34 -16.88 31.76
N LEU A 173 -16.60 -16.88 32.22
CA LEU A 173 -17.41 -15.66 32.31
C LEU A 173 -16.80 -14.65 33.29
N ALA A 174 -16.26 -15.10 34.42
CA ALA A 174 -15.56 -14.23 35.36
C ALA A 174 -14.26 -13.66 34.78
N HIS A 175 -13.54 -14.43 33.96
CA HIS A 175 -12.33 -13.98 33.29
C HIS A 175 -12.66 -12.89 32.24
N PHE A 176 -13.63 -13.13 31.37
CA PHE A 176 -14.07 -12.13 30.38
C PHE A 176 -14.68 -10.90 31.05
N GLY A 177 -15.45 -11.06 32.12
CA GLY A 177 -16.02 -9.93 32.85
C GLY A 177 -14.95 -8.98 33.41
N ARG A 178 -13.80 -9.50 33.85
CA ARG A 178 -12.67 -8.66 34.26
C ARG A 178 -12.07 -7.88 33.09
N LEU A 179 -11.89 -8.52 31.93
CA LEU A 179 -11.31 -7.89 30.73
C LEU A 179 -12.26 -6.90 30.06
N ILE A 180 -13.57 -7.05 30.26
CA ILE A 180 -14.61 -6.15 29.74
C ILE A 180 -14.90 -5.01 30.74
N GLY A 181 -14.69 -5.22 32.03
CA GLY A 181 -15.01 -4.25 33.08
C GLY A 181 -16.45 -4.33 33.60
N GLU A 182 -17.21 -5.36 33.21
CA GLU A 182 -18.53 -5.66 33.76
C GLU A 182 -18.85 -7.17 33.71
N PRO A 183 -19.73 -7.69 34.58
CA PRO A 183 -20.18 -9.07 34.49
C PRO A 183 -20.90 -9.35 33.16
N VAL A 184 -20.56 -10.48 32.53
CA VAL A 184 -21.13 -10.90 31.25
C VAL A 184 -21.81 -12.26 31.33
N VAL A 185 -22.73 -12.48 30.40
CA VAL A 185 -23.39 -13.77 30.16
C VAL A 185 -23.27 -14.14 28.67
N PRO A 186 -23.42 -15.42 28.31
CA PRO A 186 -23.54 -15.80 26.90
C PRO A 186 -24.64 -14.99 26.21
N HIS A 187 -24.40 -14.61 24.95
CA HIS A 187 -25.41 -13.92 24.18
C HIS A 187 -26.67 -14.79 24.08
N LYS A 188 -27.85 -14.21 24.30
CA LYS A 188 -29.09 -15.00 24.45
C LYS A 188 -29.74 -15.40 23.12
N LEU A 189 -29.20 -14.93 21.99
CA LEU A 189 -29.45 -15.50 20.67
C LEU A 189 -28.62 -16.77 20.49
N LEU A 190 -29.07 -17.86 21.10
CA LEU A 190 -28.29 -19.09 21.22
C LEU A 190 -27.93 -19.74 19.87
N MET A 191 -28.73 -19.51 18.83
CA MET A 191 -28.38 -19.95 17.47
C MET A 191 -27.06 -19.39 16.96
N ASP A 192 -26.71 -18.17 17.34
CA ASP A 192 -25.51 -17.50 16.84
C ASP A 192 -24.48 -17.21 17.91
N ALA A 193 -24.87 -17.39 19.19
CA ALA A 193 -23.99 -17.12 20.32
C ALA A 193 -22.65 -17.85 20.16
N PRO A 194 -22.59 -19.16 19.92
CA PRO A 194 -21.44 -19.77 19.28
C PRO A 194 -21.70 -19.97 17.79
N SER A 195 -20.79 -19.44 17.00
CA SER A 195 -20.77 -19.66 15.58
C SER A 195 -19.36 -19.96 15.08
N VAL A 196 -19.25 -20.56 13.91
CA VAL A 196 -17.95 -20.97 13.36
C VAL A 196 -17.81 -20.46 11.95
N ASN A 197 -16.70 -19.78 11.66
CA ASN A 197 -16.35 -19.34 10.32
C ASN A 197 -15.26 -20.26 9.76
N PHE A 198 -15.45 -20.70 8.51
CA PHE A 198 -14.50 -21.54 7.78
C PHE A 198 -13.77 -20.71 6.71
N GLY A 199 -12.43 -20.76 6.73
CA GLY A 199 -11.57 -20.15 5.72
C GLY A 199 -10.80 -21.20 4.92
N GLU A 200 -11.06 -21.27 3.61
CA GLU A 200 -10.37 -22.20 2.68
C GLU A 200 -9.45 -21.44 1.71
N SER A 201 -8.34 -22.08 1.31
CA SER A 201 -7.32 -21.51 0.42
C SER A 201 -7.80 -21.33 -1.02
N GLU A 202 -8.73 -22.18 -1.49
CA GLU A 202 -9.24 -22.19 -2.87
C GLU A 202 -10.47 -21.28 -3.11
N SER A 203 -10.63 -20.24 -2.27
CA SER A 203 -11.70 -19.22 -2.29
C SER A 203 -12.92 -19.55 -1.42
N SER A 204 -12.92 -18.97 -0.22
CA SER A 204 -14.07 -18.91 0.70
C SER A 204 -14.80 -17.56 0.66
N SER A 205 -14.27 -16.58 -0.07
CA SER A 205 -14.74 -15.18 -0.05
C SER A 205 -15.95 -14.93 -0.94
N VAL A 206 -16.98 -14.27 -0.43
CA VAL A 206 -18.07 -13.68 -1.24
C VAL A 206 -17.69 -12.26 -1.71
N ILE A 207 -16.88 -11.54 -0.93
CA ILE A 207 -16.50 -10.14 -1.12
C ILE A 207 -14.98 -10.00 -0.96
N GLY A 208 -14.30 -9.22 -1.81
CA GLY A 208 -12.92 -8.77 -1.57
C GLY A 208 -11.81 -9.84 -1.47
N SER A 209 -12.09 -11.10 -1.82
CA SER A 209 -11.14 -12.23 -1.68
C SER A 209 -10.75 -12.61 -0.23
N THR A 210 -11.29 -11.94 0.80
CA THR A 210 -11.03 -12.10 2.24
C THR A 210 -11.88 -13.21 2.89
N VAL A 211 -11.49 -13.68 4.08
CA VAL A 211 -12.30 -14.66 4.82
C VAL A 211 -13.54 -13.98 5.41
N ASP A 212 -13.39 -12.75 5.89
CA ASP A 212 -14.47 -11.90 6.38
C ASP A 212 -14.12 -10.44 6.07
N PRO A 213 -14.95 -9.69 5.33
CA PRO A 213 -14.65 -8.30 4.95
C PRO A 213 -14.75 -7.34 6.14
N TRP A 214 -14.39 -6.06 5.94
CA TRP A 214 -14.53 -4.98 6.92
C TRP A 214 -15.97 -4.86 7.41
N HIS A 215 -16.15 -5.13 8.69
CA HIS A 215 -17.43 -5.00 9.37
C HIS A 215 -17.23 -4.72 10.86
N PHE A 216 -18.34 -4.41 11.51
CA PHE A 216 -18.49 -4.47 12.96
C PHE A 216 -19.69 -5.37 13.26
N ASP A 217 -19.69 -5.99 14.42
CA ASP A 217 -20.66 -7.02 14.76
C ASP A 217 -22.02 -6.45 15.20
N SER A 218 -23.03 -7.30 15.12
CA SER A 218 -24.39 -7.07 15.60
C SER A 218 -24.59 -7.47 17.07
N VAL A 219 -23.50 -7.54 17.86
CA VAL A 219 -23.49 -7.92 19.28
C VAL A 219 -22.50 -7.08 20.09
N SER A 220 -22.66 -7.06 21.42
CA SER A 220 -21.77 -6.31 22.32
C SER A 220 -20.33 -6.81 22.30
N TYR A 221 -20.12 -8.06 22.70
CA TYR A 221 -18.79 -8.62 22.91
C TYR A 221 -18.64 -9.94 22.15
N VAL A 222 -17.48 -10.13 21.54
CA VAL A 222 -17.13 -11.36 20.82
C VAL A 222 -15.78 -11.87 21.26
N CYS A 223 -15.70 -13.16 21.54
CA CYS A 223 -14.46 -13.88 21.70
C CYS A 223 -14.26 -14.75 20.46
N VAL A 224 -13.22 -14.48 19.68
CA VAL A 224 -12.84 -15.30 18.54
C VAL A 224 -11.67 -16.18 18.95
N ALA A 225 -11.79 -17.49 18.82
CA ALA A 225 -10.72 -18.44 19.10
C ALA A 225 -10.42 -19.31 17.89
N LEU A 226 -9.14 -19.51 17.59
CA LEU A 226 -8.72 -20.42 16.52
C LEU A 226 -8.64 -21.86 17.03
N VAL A 227 -9.29 -22.76 16.32
CA VAL A 227 -9.36 -24.20 16.65
C VAL A 227 -8.52 -25.04 15.68
N SER A 228 -8.32 -24.55 14.46
CA SER A 228 -7.43 -25.16 13.46
C SER A 228 -5.96 -24.87 13.72
N GLU A 229 -5.08 -25.70 13.16
CA GLU A 229 -3.62 -25.49 13.06
C GLU A 229 -3.31 -24.14 12.38
N VAL A 230 -2.31 -23.39 12.88
CA VAL A 230 -1.96 -22.03 12.41
C VAL A 230 -0.49 -21.83 12.02
N GLU A 231 0.45 -22.67 12.47
CA GLU A 231 1.89 -22.53 12.20
C GLU A 231 2.18 -22.62 10.69
N SER A 232 1.43 -23.46 9.97
CA SER A 232 1.54 -23.59 8.51
C SER A 232 0.68 -22.61 7.72
N MET A 233 -0.15 -21.81 8.42
CA MET A 233 -1.14 -20.93 7.80
C MET A 233 -0.50 -19.62 7.35
N VAL A 234 -0.77 -19.23 6.10
CA VAL A 234 -0.37 -17.93 5.54
C VAL A 234 -1.63 -17.14 5.24
N GLY A 235 -1.80 -15.99 5.89
CA GLY A 235 -3.04 -15.23 5.88
C GLY A 235 -4.04 -15.72 6.94
N GLY A 236 -5.26 -15.18 6.94
CA GLY A 236 -6.26 -15.49 7.97
C GLY A 236 -6.06 -14.74 9.29
N GLU A 237 -5.22 -13.70 9.30
CA GLU A 237 -5.02 -12.82 10.45
C GLU A 237 -6.21 -11.88 10.63
N LEU A 238 -6.50 -11.52 11.88
CA LEU A 238 -7.50 -10.50 12.20
C LEU A 238 -6.85 -9.11 12.07
N GLN A 239 -7.47 -8.24 11.29
CA GLN A 239 -7.09 -6.84 11.16
C GLN A 239 -8.12 -5.94 11.82
N VAL A 240 -7.66 -4.95 12.56
CA VAL A 240 -8.50 -3.96 13.24
C VAL A 240 -8.00 -2.57 12.87
N LEU A 241 -8.93 -1.63 12.62
CA LEU A 241 -8.59 -0.21 12.49
C LEU A 241 -8.65 0.46 13.86
N LYS A 242 -7.62 1.23 14.18
CA LYS A 242 -7.48 1.95 15.46
C LYS A 242 -8.23 3.29 15.43
N ARG A 243 -9.49 3.25 14.99
CA ARG A 243 -10.37 4.41 14.91
C ARG A 243 -11.79 4.04 15.33
N PRO A 244 -12.58 4.99 15.85
CA PRO A 244 -14.01 4.80 16.05
C PRO A 244 -14.67 4.31 14.75
N LYS A 245 -15.64 3.40 14.85
CA LYS A 245 -16.20 2.69 13.67
C LYS A 245 -16.62 3.58 12.51
N ASP A 246 -17.27 4.72 12.78
CA ASP A 246 -17.75 5.63 11.74
C ASP A 246 -16.57 6.26 10.97
N GLU A 247 -15.57 6.78 11.70
CA GLU A 247 -14.35 7.34 11.12
C GLU A 247 -13.50 6.28 10.40
N ALA A 248 -13.46 5.06 10.92
CA ALA A 248 -12.74 3.94 10.31
C ALA A 248 -13.35 3.58 8.94
N ILE A 249 -14.68 3.61 8.82
CA ILE A 249 -15.34 3.37 7.54
C ILE A 249 -15.07 4.50 6.55
N ASP A 250 -15.16 5.76 6.99
CA ASP A 250 -14.88 6.91 6.14
C ASP A 250 -13.42 6.88 5.63
N LEU A 251 -12.47 6.44 6.46
CA LEU A 251 -11.08 6.21 6.05
C LEU A 251 -10.96 5.12 4.98
N ILE A 252 -11.67 4.00 5.13
CA ILE A 252 -11.65 2.92 4.12
C ILE A 252 -12.25 3.40 2.79
N GLU A 253 -13.35 4.14 2.83
CA GLU A 253 -14.01 4.69 1.65
C GLU A 253 -13.11 5.72 0.95
N ALA A 254 -12.45 6.61 1.72
CA ALA A 254 -11.52 7.61 1.21
C ALA A 254 -10.26 7.01 0.59
N THR A 255 -9.75 5.91 1.17
CA THR A 255 -8.53 5.23 0.71
C THR A 255 -8.80 4.10 -0.30
N LEU A 256 -10.05 3.90 -0.70
CA LEU A 256 -10.45 2.81 -1.59
C LEU A 256 -9.95 1.44 -1.10
N ASN A 257 -10.23 1.12 0.18
CA ASN A 257 -9.82 -0.14 0.84
C ASN A 257 -8.29 -0.30 1.02
N ARG A 258 -7.54 0.80 1.03
CA ARG A 258 -6.08 0.83 1.29
C ARG A 258 -5.75 1.72 2.51
N PRO A 259 -6.28 1.42 3.71
CA PRO A 259 -5.97 2.21 4.89
C PRO A 259 -4.46 2.19 5.20
N PRO A 260 -3.90 3.28 5.75
CA PRO A 260 -2.49 3.34 6.14
C PRO A 260 -2.11 2.25 7.14
N ALA A 261 -0.90 1.71 7.03
CA ALA A 261 -0.44 0.59 7.86
C ALA A 261 -0.31 0.96 9.35
N ASP A 262 -0.03 2.23 9.65
CA ASP A 262 0.07 2.78 11.00
C ASP A 262 -1.30 2.97 11.69
N GLU A 263 -2.38 3.05 10.92
CA GLU A 263 -3.77 3.13 11.41
C GLU A 263 -4.39 1.75 11.66
N MET A 264 -3.73 0.68 11.19
CA MET A 264 -4.21 -0.70 11.27
C MET A 264 -3.33 -1.54 12.20
N VAL A 265 -3.94 -2.47 12.93
CA VAL A 265 -3.23 -3.51 13.66
C VAL A 265 -3.58 -4.87 13.07
N THR A 266 -2.58 -5.73 12.90
CA THR A 266 -2.77 -7.13 12.50
C THR A 266 -2.44 -8.02 13.70
N LEU A 267 -3.45 -8.74 14.18
CA LEU A 267 -3.35 -9.61 15.36
C LEU A 267 -3.13 -11.05 14.91
N ASN A 268 -2.03 -11.65 15.36
CA ASN A 268 -1.68 -13.04 15.10
C ASN A 268 -1.95 -13.89 16.35
N TYR A 269 -2.76 -14.94 16.20
CA TYR A 269 -3.10 -15.87 17.28
C TYR A 269 -1.93 -16.74 17.74
N GLU A 270 -0.86 -16.87 16.93
CA GLU A 270 0.34 -17.69 17.15
C GLU A 270 0.12 -19.21 17.21
N ARG A 271 -0.90 -19.69 17.91
CA ARG A 271 -1.24 -21.12 18.05
C ARG A 271 -2.74 -21.35 18.23
N ALA A 272 -3.20 -22.56 17.93
CA ALA A 272 -4.58 -22.98 18.24
C ALA A 272 -4.87 -22.92 19.75
N GLY A 273 -6.12 -22.57 20.09
CA GLY A 273 -6.61 -22.41 21.45
C GLY A 273 -6.42 -21.02 22.07
N ARG A 274 -5.72 -20.13 21.36
CA ARG A 274 -5.69 -18.70 21.73
C ARG A 274 -6.91 -17.98 21.19
N CYS A 275 -7.32 -16.94 21.92
CA CYS A 275 -8.45 -16.12 21.55
C CYS A 275 -8.15 -14.63 21.60
N ILE A 276 -9.02 -13.87 20.96
CA ILE A 276 -9.09 -12.41 20.99
C ILE A 276 -10.51 -12.06 21.44
N LEU A 277 -10.60 -11.25 22.50
CA LEU A 277 -11.86 -10.70 22.97
C LEU A 277 -11.99 -9.27 22.47
N ALA A 278 -13.11 -8.92 21.84
CA ALA A 278 -13.33 -7.61 21.26
C ALA A 278 -14.76 -7.10 21.51
N GLN A 279 -14.92 -5.78 21.50
CA GLN A 279 -16.20 -5.12 21.46
C GLN A 279 -16.68 -5.04 20.00
N GLY A 280 -17.29 -6.14 19.55
CA GLY A 280 -17.60 -6.38 18.14
C GLY A 280 -18.38 -5.25 17.47
N SER A 281 -19.36 -4.66 18.18
CA SER A 281 -20.23 -3.58 17.66
C SER A 281 -19.60 -2.20 17.58
N GLU A 282 -18.39 -2.00 18.11
CA GLU A 282 -17.67 -0.72 18.04
C GLU A 282 -16.33 -0.77 17.31
N VAL A 283 -15.79 -1.96 17.09
CA VAL A 283 -14.47 -2.13 16.47
C VAL A 283 -14.63 -2.62 15.03
N LEU A 284 -14.17 -1.79 14.08
CA LEU A 284 -14.15 -2.18 12.68
C LEU A 284 -12.99 -3.13 12.42
N HIS A 285 -13.30 -4.32 11.91
CA HIS A 285 -12.34 -5.39 11.74
C HIS A 285 -12.61 -6.24 10.49
N ARG A 286 -11.59 -6.97 10.04
CA ARG A 286 -11.67 -7.93 8.93
C ARG A 286 -10.73 -9.11 9.15
N VAL A 287 -10.93 -10.20 8.41
CA VAL A 287 -10.00 -11.34 8.39
C VAL A 287 -9.37 -11.47 7.01
N THR A 288 -8.03 -11.41 6.96
CA THR A 288 -7.29 -11.49 5.69
C THR A 288 -7.54 -12.82 4.98
N ARG A 289 -7.33 -12.84 3.67
CA ARG A 289 -7.45 -14.06 2.86
C ARG A 289 -6.48 -15.13 3.36
N VAL A 290 -6.98 -16.35 3.58
CA VAL A 290 -6.12 -17.55 3.73
C VAL A 290 -5.54 -17.92 2.37
N ARG A 291 -4.21 -17.84 2.24
CA ARG A 291 -3.48 -18.18 1.02
C ARG A 291 -2.99 -19.63 1.03
N LYS A 292 -2.63 -20.13 2.21
CA LYS A 292 -2.15 -21.50 2.43
C LYS A 292 -2.54 -21.95 3.82
N ALA A 293 -3.01 -23.19 3.96
CA ALA A 293 -3.26 -23.85 5.24
C ALA A 293 -3.23 -25.37 5.04
N LEU A 294 -2.91 -26.15 6.07
CA LEU A 294 -2.97 -27.61 6.05
C LEU A 294 -4.42 -28.15 6.10
N GLU A 295 -5.28 -27.42 6.80
CA GLU A 295 -6.70 -27.69 6.95
C GLU A 295 -7.50 -26.38 6.82
N PRO A 296 -8.83 -26.44 6.64
CA PRO A 296 -9.65 -25.24 6.67
C PRO A 296 -9.44 -24.46 7.97
N ARG A 297 -9.23 -23.15 7.88
CA ARG A 297 -9.18 -22.26 9.04
C ARG A 297 -10.51 -22.30 9.76
N MET A 298 -10.52 -22.77 10.99
CA MET A 298 -11.72 -22.85 11.83
C MET A 298 -11.59 -21.88 12.99
N SER A 299 -12.39 -20.83 12.96
CA SER A 299 -12.52 -19.89 14.07
C SER A 299 -13.89 -20.03 14.71
N ILE A 300 -13.93 -20.38 15.99
CA ILE A 300 -15.16 -20.28 16.78
C ILE A 300 -15.30 -18.84 17.26
N VAL A 301 -16.46 -18.25 17.01
CA VAL A 301 -16.88 -16.93 17.49
C VAL A 301 -17.89 -17.18 18.60
N MET A 302 -17.59 -16.70 19.80
CA MET A 302 -18.49 -16.77 20.95
C MET A 302 -18.92 -15.36 21.33
N ALA A 303 -20.20 -15.06 21.20
CA ALA A 303 -20.80 -13.79 21.56
C ALA A 303 -21.25 -13.78 23.02
N PHE A 304 -21.05 -12.63 23.65
CA PHE A 304 -21.44 -12.32 25.01
C PHE A 304 -22.17 -10.97 25.06
N GLN A 305 -22.93 -10.78 26.13
CA GLN A 305 -23.64 -9.54 26.40
C GLN A 305 -23.50 -9.16 27.88
N PRO A 306 -23.74 -7.88 28.24
CA PRO A 306 -23.84 -7.48 29.63
C PRO A 306 -24.84 -8.36 30.41
N ALA A 307 -24.47 -8.75 31.63
CA ALA A 307 -25.39 -9.44 32.53
C ALA A 307 -26.49 -8.50 33.03
N ASN A 308 -26.19 -7.20 33.15
CA ASN A 308 -27.14 -6.17 33.54
C ASN A 308 -28.09 -5.85 32.37
N PRO A 309 -29.41 -6.08 32.50
CA PRO A 309 -30.37 -5.82 31.42
C PRO A 309 -30.58 -4.33 31.12
N PHE A 310 -30.04 -3.43 31.96
CA PHE A 310 -30.08 -1.98 31.76
C PHE A 310 -28.85 -1.45 31.00
N GLN A 311 -27.84 -2.29 30.75
CA GLN A 311 -26.72 -1.96 29.89
C GLN A 311 -27.05 -2.26 28.42
N PRO A 312 -26.48 -1.53 27.46
CA PRO A 312 -26.79 -1.71 26.04
C PRO A 312 -26.27 -3.06 25.54
N ASP A 313 -27.17 -3.99 25.19
CA ASP A 313 -26.81 -5.31 24.63
C ASP A 313 -26.32 -5.27 23.17
N LYS A 314 -26.49 -4.12 22.50
CA LYS A 314 -26.04 -3.82 21.13
C LYS A 314 -26.48 -4.86 20.09
N THR A 315 -27.54 -5.62 20.39
CA THR A 315 -28.08 -6.63 19.48
C THR A 315 -28.81 -5.96 18.32
N VAL A 316 -28.55 -6.40 17.08
CA VAL A 316 -29.20 -5.90 15.84
C VAL A 316 -29.89 -7.04 15.10
N LEU A 317 -31.23 -7.02 15.02
CA LEU A 317 -32.05 -8.07 14.40
C LEU A 317 -31.82 -8.20 12.89
N ASP A 318 -31.72 -7.08 12.16
CA ASP A 318 -31.58 -7.09 10.69
C ASP A 318 -30.37 -7.92 10.23
N THR A 319 -29.24 -7.83 10.95
CA THR A 319 -28.05 -8.63 10.65
C THR A 319 -28.31 -10.12 10.84
N TRP A 320 -29.03 -10.49 11.89
CA TRP A 320 -29.35 -11.89 12.18
C TRP A 320 -30.25 -12.51 11.13
N GLU A 321 -31.26 -11.79 10.66
CA GLU A 321 -32.17 -12.30 9.63
C GLU A 321 -31.45 -12.57 8.30
N ARG A 322 -30.39 -11.81 7.99
CA ARG A 322 -29.55 -12.05 6.80
C ARG A 322 -28.64 -13.28 6.91
N PHE A 323 -28.35 -13.72 8.14
CA PHE A 323 -27.60 -14.94 8.40
C PHE A 323 -28.51 -16.16 8.52
N ASP A 324 -29.70 -15.97 9.07
CA ASP A 324 -30.68 -17.03 9.27
C ASP A 324 -31.52 -17.32 8.02
N VAL A 325 -30.84 -17.60 6.91
CA VAL A 325 -31.48 -17.86 5.61
C VAL A 325 -32.14 -19.25 5.58
N THR A 326 -31.68 -20.18 6.44
CA THR A 326 -32.09 -21.59 6.38
C THR A 326 -33.25 -21.93 7.31
N LEU A 327 -33.28 -21.40 8.54
CA LEU A 327 -34.27 -21.79 9.54
C LEU A 327 -35.31 -20.69 9.80
N GLY A 328 -34.97 -19.41 9.58
CA GLY A 328 -35.87 -18.30 9.87
C GLY A 328 -36.22 -18.17 11.37
N SER A 329 -35.30 -18.59 12.24
CA SER A 329 -35.39 -18.58 13.70
C SER A 329 -35.05 -17.23 14.36
N ALA A 330 -34.44 -16.29 13.63
CA ALA A 330 -33.93 -15.02 14.16
C ALA A 330 -34.98 -14.24 14.97
N ALA A 331 -36.19 -14.07 14.44
CA ALA A 331 -37.29 -13.40 15.13
C ALA A 331 -37.71 -14.12 16.42
N PHE A 332 -37.74 -15.46 16.42
CA PHE A 332 -38.08 -16.26 17.59
C PHE A 332 -37.00 -16.14 18.69
N GLU A 333 -35.72 -16.23 18.32
CA GLU A 333 -34.62 -16.08 19.27
C GLU A 333 -34.56 -14.64 19.82
N PHE A 334 -34.79 -13.64 18.98
CA PHE A 334 -34.81 -12.24 19.41
C PHE A 334 -35.97 -11.95 20.36
N PHE A 335 -37.15 -12.52 20.08
CA PHE A 335 -38.28 -12.50 21.02
C PHE A 335 -37.86 -13.08 22.39
N ARG A 336 -37.23 -14.26 22.41
CA ARG A 336 -36.81 -14.91 23.66
C ARG A 336 -35.76 -14.09 24.42
N LEU A 337 -34.77 -13.55 23.72
CA LEU A 337 -33.75 -12.68 24.30
C LEU A 337 -34.40 -11.47 24.97
N LYS A 338 -35.28 -10.75 24.26
CA LYS A 338 -35.90 -9.52 24.77
C LYS A 338 -36.91 -9.81 25.88
N ALA A 339 -37.68 -10.90 25.76
CA ALA A 339 -38.58 -11.35 26.81
C ALA A 339 -37.82 -11.70 28.11
N HIS A 340 -36.70 -12.43 28.01
CA HIS A 340 -35.89 -12.79 29.18
C HIS A 340 -35.21 -11.56 29.81
N ASN A 341 -34.59 -10.70 29.01
CA ASN A 341 -33.94 -9.48 29.51
C ASN A 341 -34.94 -8.55 30.21
N MET A 342 -36.08 -8.27 29.58
CA MET A 342 -37.09 -7.36 30.14
C MET A 342 -37.85 -7.99 31.30
N GLY A 343 -38.07 -9.31 31.30
CA GLY A 343 -38.60 -10.04 32.44
C GLY A 343 -37.67 -9.95 33.66
N GLY A 344 -36.36 -10.13 33.45
CA GLY A 344 -35.34 -9.92 34.49
C GLY A 344 -35.30 -8.48 35.00
N ALA A 345 -35.39 -7.50 34.12
CA ALA A 345 -35.48 -6.08 34.48
C ALA A 345 -36.71 -5.80 35.37
N LEU A 346 -37.89 -6.29 34.99
CA LEU A 346 -39.11 -6.13 35.79
C LEU A 346 -39.02 -6.82 37.15
N MET A 347 -38.45 -8.03 37.19
CA MET A 347 -38.24 -8.75 38.45
C MET A 347 -37.31 -7.97 39.38
N HIS A 348 -36.19 -7.47 38.86
CA HIS A 348 -35.26 -6.64 39.62
C HIS A 348 -35.95 -5.37 40.14
N LEU A 349 -36.69 -4.64 39.28
CA LEU A 349 -37.45 -3.47 39.72
C LEU A 349 -38.49 -3.81 40.81
N ALA A 350 -39.10 -5.00 40.77
CA ALA A 350 -40.06 -5.42 41.79
C ALA A 350 -39.40 -5.77 43.12
N THR A 351 -38.16 -6.29 43.11
CA THR A 351 -37.46 -6.77 44.31
C THR A 351 -36.57 -5.72 44.96
N THR A 352 -35.95 -4.82 44.19
CA THR A 352 -34.96 -3.85 44.71
C THR A 352 -35.53 -2.46 44.94
N GLN A 353 -36.66 -2.12 44.32
CA GLN A 353 -37.25 -0.78 44.45
C GLN A 353 -37.69 -0.48 45.88
N HIS A 354 -37.04 0.51 46.50
CA HIS A 354 -37.46 1.03 47.80
C HIS A 354 -38.82 1.72 47.73
N ALA A 355 -39.60 1.57 48.79
CA ALA A 355 -40.92 2.18 48.92
C ALA A 355 -40.82 3.71 48.76
N THR A 356 -41.55 4.26 47.79
CA THR A 356 -41.59 5.70 47.48
C THR A 356 -43.02 6.13 47.16
N ARG A 357 -43.31 7.43 47.33
CA ARG A 357 -44.57 8.07 46.90
C ARG A 357 -44.44 8.74 45.53
N ASP A 358 -43.25 8.73 44.93
CA ASP A 358 -43.00 9.30 43.62
C ASP A 358 -43.62 8.42 42.53
N ARG A 359 -44.88 8.72 42.21
CA ARG A 359 -45.66 8.00 41.21
C ARG A 359 -45.09 8.19 39.80
N GLU A 360 -44.47 9.33 39.52
CA GLU A 360 -43.96 9.66 38.19
C GLU A 360 -42.68 8.88 37.90
N ALA A 361 -41.76 8.81 38.86
CA ALA A 361 -40.55 8.00 38.74
C ALA A 361 -40.88 6.51 38.57
N LEU A 362 -41.79 5.96 39.40
CA LEU A 362 -42.22 4.55 39.27
C LEU A 362 -42.86 4.27 37.90
N ALA A 363 -43.72 5.16 37.41
CA ALA A 363 -44.33 5.03 36.10
C ALA A 363 -43.28 5.13 34.97
N ALA A 364 -42.29 6.01 35.09
CA ALA A 364 -41.22 6.15 34.11
C ALA A 364 -40.41 4.85 33.96
N LYS A 365 -40.04 4.19 35.07
CA LYS A 365 -39.31 2.91 35.04
C LYS A 365 -40.07 1.82 34.28
N LEU A 366 -41.39 1.71 34.50
CA LEU A 366 -42.22 0.74 33.78
C LEU A 366 -42.38 1.11 32.29
N ARG A 367 -42.53 2.40 31.97
CA ARG A 367 -42.69 2.87 30.58
C ARG A 367 -41.45 2.61 29.73
N VAL A 368 -40.24 2.75 30.28
CA VAL A 368 -39.02 2.49 29.49
C VAL A 368 -38.85 1.01 29.15
N VAL A 369 -39.27 0.10 30.04
CA VAL A 369 -39.30 -1.34 29.76
C VAL A 369 -40.37 -1.65 28.71
N ALA A 370 -41.56 -1.07 28.83
CA ALA A 370 -42.61 -1.22 27.82
C ALA A 370 -42.17 -0.71 26.44
N ALA A 371 -41.46 0.43 26.39
CA ALA A 371 -40.94 0.98 25.15
C ALA A 371 -39.94 0.05 24.45
N GLU A 372 -39.08 -0.65 25.20
CA GLU A 372 -38.15 -1.64 24.61
C GLU A 372 -38.89 -2.88 24.08
N LEU A 373 -39.96 -3.33 24.76
CA LEU A 373 -40.81 -4.42 24.28
C LEU A 373 -41.56 -4.04 22.99
N GLU A 374 -42.13 -2.82 22.93
CA GLU A 374 -42.77 -2.30 21.71
C GLU A 374 -41.79 -2.15 20.55
N ARG A 375 -40.56 -1.67 20.84
CA ARG A 375 -39.48 -1.61 19.84
C ARG A 375 -39.14 -3.00 19.30
N ALA A 376 -39.00 -3.99 20.19
CA ALA A 376 -38.71 -5.36 19.80
C ALA A 376 -39.83 -5.98 18.95
N ALA A 377 -41.10 -5.75 19.32
CA ALA A 377 -42.26 -6.20 18.56
C ALA A 377 -42.31 -5.56 17.16
N ALA A 378 -42.05 -4.25 17.06
CA ALA A 378 -42.01 -3.53 15.78
C ALA A 378 -40.90 -4.04 14.86
N LEU A 379 -39.72 -4.38 15.40
CA LEU A 379 -38.63 -4.99 14.65
C LEU A 379 -39.00 -6.39 14.14
N ILE A 380 -39.54 -7.24 15.01
CA ILE A 380 -39.98 -8.61 14.66
C ILE A 380 -41.04 -8.59 13.55
N ASN A 381 -41.94 -7.60 13.57
CA ASN A 381 -43.00 -7.45 12.58
C ASN A 381 -42.56 -6.65 11.33
N HIS A 382 -41.28 -6.30 11.21
CA HIS A 382 -40.71 -5.46 10.15
C HIS A 382 -41.44 -4.12 9.93
N GLU A 383 -42.06 -3.56 10.97
CA GLU A 383 -42.62 -2.20 10.93
C GLU A 383 -41.51 -1.15 10.87
N THR A 384 -40.29 -1.57 11.17
CA THR A 384 -39.08 -0.77 11.24
C THR A 384 -37.84 -1.67 11.09
N SER A 385 -36.64 -1.09 11.07
CA SER A 385 -35.39 -1.83 10.96
C SER A 385 -34.30 -1.19 11.82
N ASP A 386 -33.44 -2.02 12.40
CA ASP A 386 -32.23 -1.65 13.13
C ASP A 386 -30.95 -1.82 12.30
N PHE A 387 -31.08 -1.90 10.97
CA PHE A 387 -29.99 -2.06 10.01
C PHE A 387 -28.74 -1.20 10.32
N ILE A 388 -27.59 -1.85 10.21
CA ILE A 388 -26.25 -1.28 10.32
C ILE A 388 -25.58 -1.28 8.93
N GLY A 389 -24.84 -0.20 8.62
CA GLY A 389 -24.12 -0.10 7.34
C GLY A 389 -22.91 -1.03 7.29
N PHE A 390 -22.58 -1.52 6.09
CA PHE A 390 -21.41 -2.36 5.82
C PHE A 390 -20.51 -1.71 4.75
N VAL A 391 -19.23 -2.06 4.76
CA VAL A 391 -18.28 -1.65 3.72
C VAL A 391 -18.36 -2.62 2.55
N ASN A 392 -18.60 -2.12 1.34
CA ASN A 392 -18.54 -2.93 0.13
C ASN A 392 -17.13 -2.91 -0.46
N GLU A 393 -16.25 -3.77 0.04
CA GLU A 393 -14.86 -3.85 -0.43
C GLU A 393 -14.74 -4.12 -1.94
N THR A 394 -15.65 -4.91 -2.52
CA THR A 394 -15.61 -5.21 -3.96
C THR A 394 -15.80 -3.95 -4.82
N ASP A 395 -16.70 -3.04 -4.42
CA ASP A 395 -16.87 -1.75 -5.10
C ASP A 395 -15.62 -0.88 -4.98
N LEU A 396 -15.07 -0.79 -3.77
CA LEU A 396 -13.86 0.00 -3.49
C LEU A 396 -12.65 -0.53 -4.26
N ASP A 397 -12.44 -1.84 -4.29
CA ASP A 397 -11.36 -2.48 -5.05
C ASP A 397 -11.49 -2.23 -6.55
N ASN A 398 -12.72 -2.27 -7.09
CA ASN A 398 -12.96 -1.96 -8.50
C ASN A 398 -12.65 -0.50 -8.82
N ARG A 399 -13.04 0.43 -7.94
CA ARG A 399 -12.70 1.85 -8.07
C ARG A 399 -11.19 2.09 -7.95
N ALA A 400 -10.52 1.39 -7.04
CA ALA A 400 -9.06 1.47 -6.89
C ALA A 400 -8.34 1.00 -8.15
N ARG A 401 -8.74 -0.14 -8.74
CA ARG A 401 -8.19 -0.63 -10.00
C ARG A 401 -8.41 0.34 -11.16
N ALA A 402 -9.58 0.98 -11.21
CA ALA A 402 -9.86 1.99 -12.22
C ALA A 402 -8.97 3.23 -12.06
N ALA A 403 -8.71 3.66 -10.82
CA ALA A 403 -7.78 4.75 -10.51
C ALA A 403 -6.34 4.38 -10.90
N ASP A 404 -5.85 3.20 -10.48
CA ASP A 404 -4.50 2.74 -10.84
C ASP A 404 -4.31 2.64 -12.36
N ALA A 405 -5.34 2.20 -13.09
CA ALA A 405 -5.31 2.12 -14.56
C ALA A 405 -5.27 3.51 -15.21
N ALA A 406 -5.99 4.49 -14.65
CA ALA A 406 -5.95 5.88 -15.12
C ALA A 406 -4.57 6.51 -14.87
N ASP A 407 -3.96 6.23 -13.73
CA ASP A 407 -2.61 6.70 -13.39
C ASP A 407 -1.56 6.08 -14.33
N ALA A 408 -1.65 4.78 -14.63
CA ALA A 408 -0.74 4.10 -15.56
C ALA A 408 -0.86 4.65 -16.99
N ALA A 409 -2.08 4.95 -17.44
CA ALA A 409 -2.30 5.59 -18.74
C ALA A 409 -1.71 7.01 -18.79
N THR A 410 -1.88 7.78 -17.71
CA THR A 410 -1.30 9.12 -17.58
C THR A 410 0.24 9.08 -17.56
N TYR A 411 0.82 8.11 -16.85
CA TYR A 411 2.27 7.89 -16.82
C TYR A 411 2.83 7.56 -18.22
N THR A 412 2.14 6.70 -18.97
CA THR A 412 2.56 6.36 -20.35
C THR A 412 2.48 7.59 -21.25
N ALA A 413 1.39 8.35 -21.18
CA ALA A 413 1.21 9.57 -21.95
C ALA A 413 2.25 10.65 -21.62
N PHE A 414 2.66 10.75 -20.34
CA PHE A 414 3.73 11.66 -19.92
C PHE A 414 5.04 11.39 -20.65
N TRP A 415 5.52 10.14 -20.64
CA TRP A 415 6.78 9.77 -21.30
C TRP A 415 6.73 9.90 -22.81
N GLU A 416 5.60 9.56 -23.45
CA GLU A 416 5.40 9.77 -24.88
C GLU A 416 5.46 11.26 -25.25
N ASN A 417 4.79 12.12 -24.49
CA ASN A 417 4.80 13.56 -24.74
C ASN A 417 6.17 14.18 -24.49
N ARG A 418 6.86 13.71 -23.44
CA ARG A 418 8.23 14.11 -23.14
C ARG A 418 9.18 13.77 -24.29
N GLN A 419 9.15 12.52 -24.75
CA GLN A 419 9.97 12.08 -25.88
C GLN A 419 9.66 12.85 -27.17
N ARG A 420 8.37 13.11 -27.46
CA ARG A 420 7.95 13.95 -28.60
C ARG A 420 8.50 15.36 -28.50
N SER A 421 8.51 15.96 -27.30
CA SER A 421 9.06 17.30 -27.11
C SER A 421 10.54 17.38 -27.49
N ASP A 422 11.32 16.35 -27.17
CA ASP A 422 12.74 16.25 -27.53
C ASP A 422 12.93 16.20 -29.06
N TYR A 423 12.08 15.44 -29.75
CA TYR A 423 12.11 15.31 -31.20
C TYR A 423 11.75 16.61 -31.91
N TYR A 424 10.70 17.31 -31.46
CA TYR A 424 10.31 18.59 -32.05
C TYR A 424 11.36 19.67 -31.83
N PHE A 425 11.97 19.70 -30.64
CA PHE A 425 13.05 20.62 -30.33
C PHE A 425 14.27 20.39 -31.24
N ALA A 426 14.72 19.14 -31.35
CA ALA A 426 15.82 18.76 -32.24
C ALA A 426 15.48 19.05 -33.72
N TYR A 427 14.27 18.73 -34.17
CA TYR A 427 13.85 18.93 -35.56
C TYR A 427 13.75 20.40 -35.95
N ASN A 428 13.34 21.29 -35.03
CA ASN A 428 13.30 22.73 -35.29
C ASN A 428 14.67 23.28 -35.74
N SER A 429 15.76 22.81 -35.15
CA SER A 429 17.13 23.18 -35.54
C SER A 429 17.48 22.70 -36.96
N ILE A 430 17.06 21.49 -37.34
CA ILE A 430 17.26 20.95 -38.69
C ILE A 430 16.41 21.70 -39.71
N TYR A 431 15.15 21.96 -39.39
CA TYR A 431 14.22 22.68 -40.24
C TYR A 431 14.74 24.09 -40.56
N LYS A 432 15.22 24.82 -39.56
CA LYS A 432 15.87 26.12 -39.76
C LYS A 432 17.13 26.01 -40.62
N PHE A 433 17.97 25.00 -40.40
CA PHE A 433 19.17 24.80 -41.22
C PHE A 433 18.87 24.55 -42.70
N THR A 434 17.77 23.87 -43.02
CA THR A 434 17.41 23.54 -44.41
C THR A 434 16.69 24.67 -45.14
N ASP A 435 15.86 25.44 -44.45
CA ASP A 435 15.02 26.49 -45.05
C ASP A 435 15.66 27.88 -44.94
N GLU A 436 16.45 28.16 -43.91
CA GLU A 436 17.14 29.45 -43.74
C GLU A 436 18.52 29.44 -44.43
N PRO A 437 18.91 30.52 -45.13
CA PRO A 437 20.16 30.57 -45.89
C PRO A 437 21.42 30.59 -45.01
N PHE A 438 21.28 30.95 -43.73
CA PHE A 438 22.38 31.03 -42.77
C PHE A 438 21.95 30.38 -41.45
N THR A 439 22.81 29.54 -40.88
CA THR A 439 22.62 28.95 -39.55
C THR A 439 23.68 29.49 -38.60
N ALA A 440 23.30 29.75 -37.35
CA ALA A 440 24.23 30.07 -36.28
C ALA A 440 24.85 28.80 -35.64
N LEU A 441 24.37 27.60 -36.00
CA LEU A 441 24.84 26.34 -35.43
C LEU A 441 26.10 25.85 -36.14
N THR A 442 27.01 25.23 -35.37
CA THR A 442 28.21 24.59 -35.90
C THR A 442 27.85 23.36 -36.76
N PRO A 443 28.70 23.00 -37.75
CA PRO A 443 28.52 21.78 -38.53
C PRO A 443 28.36 20.51 -37.68
N ASP A 444 29.12 20.42 -36.58
CA ASP A 444 29.12 19.31 -35.62
C ASP A 444 27.78 19.18 -34.87
N THR A 445 27.21 20.30 -34.41
CA THR A 445 25.90 20.30 -33.74
C THR A 445 24.80 19.80 -34.68
N ILE A 446 24.76 20.26 -35.93
CA ILE A 446 23.76 19.80 -36.91
C ILE A 446 23.96 18.33 -37.25
N PHE A 447 25.21 17.88 -37.33
CA PHE A 447 25.55 16.47 -37.52
C PHE A 447 25.02 15.61 -36.37
N ASN A 448 25.25 16.02 -35.12
CA ASN A 448 24.81 15.30 -33.93
C ASN A 448 23.28 15.30 -33.76
N ILE A 449 22.61 16.43 -34.00
CA ILE A 449 21.14 16.52 -34.00
C ILE A 449 20.55 15.57 -35.05
N SER A 450 21.11 15.57 -36.25
CA SER A 450 20.58 14.73 -37.33
C SER A 450 20.78 13.24 -37.03
N ARG A 451 21.88 12.86 -36.38
CA ARG A 451 22.14 11.50 -35.91
C ARG A 451 21.13 11.07 -34.84
N PHE A 452 20.93 11.90 -33.82
CA PHE A 452 19.94 11.67 -32.77
C PHE A 452 18.55 11.44 -33.36
N LEU A 453 18.08 12.32 -34.25
CA LEU A 453 16.77 12.16 -34.88
C LEU A 453 16.68 10.89 -35.72
N LEU A 454 17.71 10.58 -36.52
CA LEU A 454 17.67 9.42 -37.43
C LEU A 454 17.84 8.08 -36.72
N SER A 455 18.52 8.02 -35.57
CA SER A 455 18.58 6.78 -34.77
C SER A 455 17.19 6.36 -34.27
N TRP A 456 16.28 7.31 -34.08
CA TRP A 456 14.89 7.05 -33.68
C TRP A 456 13.98 6.90 -34.89
N LEU A 457 13.98 7.88 -35.80
CA LEU A 457 13.07 7.93 -36.95
C LEU A 457 13.21 6.72 -37.88
N LEU A 458 14.37 6.08 -37.98
CA LEU A 458 14.53 4.89 -38.82
C LEU A 458 13.80 3.65 -38.29
N LYS A 459 13.49 3.61 -36.99
CA LYS A 459 12.83 2.49 -36.33
C LYS A 459 11.34 2.74 -36.08
N GLU A 460 10.99 3.95 -35.67
CA GLU A 460 9.65 4.29 -35.20
C GLU A 460 8.81 5.05 -36.25
N GLU A 461 7.49 5.11 -36.00
CA GLU A 461 6.60 5.95 -36.79
C GLU A 461 6.95 7.43 -36.61
N VAL A 462 6.88 8.19 -37.70
CA VAL A 462 7.35 9.57 -37.71
C VAL A 462 6.30 10.46 -37.01
N PRO A 463 6.69 11.25 -35.98
CA PRO A 463 5.80 12.22 -35.36
C PRO A 463 5.29 13.24 -36.39
N TYR A 464 4.08 13.74 -36.17
CA TYR A 464 3.43 14.68 -37.09
C TYR A 464 4.31 15.91 -37.36
N GLY A 465 4.57 16.24 -38.62
CA GLY A 465 5.34 17.43 -39.01
C GLY A 465 6.86 17.24 -39.08
N ILE A 466 7.41 16.08 -38.70
CA ILE A 466 8.85 15.78 -38.87
C ILE A 466 9.09 15.14 -40.23
N SER A 467 10.05 15.66 -41.00
CA SER A 467 10.44 15.09 -42.30
C SER A 467 11.75 14.30 -42.22
N LYS A 468 11.67 12.99 -42.48
CA LYS A 468 12.86 12.11 -42.61
C LYS A 468 13.84 12.60 -43.69
N ALA A 469 13.32 13.12 -44.80
CA ALA A 469 14.13 13.60 -45.91
C ALA A 469 14.99 14.82 -45.49
N TYR A 470 14.45 15.70 -44.64
CA TYR A 470 15.18 16.88 -44.15
C TYR A 470 16.32 16.46 -43.23
N CYS A 471 16.08 15.53 -42.29
CA CYS A 471 17.12 14.99 -41.43
C CYS A 471 18.20 14.25 -42.22
N MET A 472 17.83 13.45 -43.22
CA MET A 472 18.79 12.73 -44.08
C MET A 472 19.63 13.69 -44.94
N PHE A 473 19.01 14.73 -45.50
CA PHE A 473 19.71 15.74 -46.28
C PHE A 473 20.70 16.54 -45.42
N ALA A 474 20.27 16.98 -44.23
CA ALA A 474 21.13 17.69 -43.29
C ALA A 474 22.31 16.81 -42.84
N LEU A 475 22.06 15.55 -42.49
CA LEU A 475 23.12 14.61 -42.12
C LEU A 475 24.11 14.38 -43.26
N ALA A 476 23.63 14.15 -44.49
CA ALA A 476 24.49 13.92 -45.64
C ALA A 476 25.41 15.13 -45.88
N LYS A 477 24.83 16.34 -45.90
CA LYS A 477 25.56 17.59 -46.15
C LYS A 477 26.67 17.82 -45.12
N GLN A 478 26.38 17.62 -43.83
CA GLN A 478 27.38 17.79 -42.77
C GLN A 478 28.39 16.65 -42.70
N ALA A 479 27.97 15.40 -42.94
CA ALA A 479 28.87 14.26 -43.01
C ALA A 479 29.95 14.45 -44.08
N ARG A 480 29.63 15.06 -45.22
CA ARG A 480 30.66 15.43 -46.23
C ARG A 480 31.64 16.48 -45.71
N THR A 481 31.16 17.49 -45.00
CA THR A 481 32.00 18.57 -44.45
C THR A 481 32.99 18.02 -43.43
N LEU A 482 32.53 17.08 -42.58
CA LEU A 482 33.32 16.44 -41.52
C LEU A 482 34.08 15.19 -42.01
N ASN A 483 34.16 14.95 -43.33
CA ASN A 483 34.84 13.78 -43.93
C ASN A 483 34.29 12.39 -43.52
N ALA A 484 33.06 12.29 -43.01
CA ALA A 484 32.30 11.05 -42.84
C ALA A 484 31.69 10.59 -44.19
N ASN A 485 32.55 10.24 -45.15
CA ASN A 485 32.14 10.01 -46.54
C ASN A 485 31.37 8.70 -46.74
N LYS A 486 31.52 7.70 -45.87
CA LYS A 486 30.75 6.43 -45.94
C LYS A 486 29.34 6.65 -45.42
N LEU A 487 29.16 7.37 -44.31
CA LEU A 487 27.83 7.78 -43.82
C LEU A 487 27.12 8.69 -44.82
N ALA A 488 27.83 9.64 -45.43
CA ALA A 488 27.24 10.56 -46.42
C ALA A 488 26.66 9.82 -47.63
N ARG A 489 27.36 8.80 -48.16
CA ARG A 489 26.86 7.95 -49.26
C ARG A 489 25.65 7.13 -48.83
N PHE A 490 25.72 6.51 -47.65
CA PHE A 490 24.62 5.73 -47.11
C PHE A 490 23.35 6.56 -46.95
N MET A 491 23.46 7.81 -46.47
CA MET A 491 22.32 8.73 -46.35
C MET A 491 21.76 9.17 -47.70
N LEU A 492 22.60 9.40 -48.71
CA LEU A 492 22.12 9.73 -50.06
C LEU A 492 21.39 8.57 -50.73
N ASP A 493 21.93 7.35 -50.60
CA ASP A 493 21.27 6.16 -51.13
C ASP A 493 19.88 5.99 -50.49
N LYS A 494 19.75 6.28 -49.18
CA LYS A 494 18.46 6.32 -48.51
C LYS A 494 17.59 7.48 -49.00
N LEU A 495 18.14 8.68 -49.14
CA LEU A 495 17.42 9.88 -49.59
C LEU A 495 16.81 9.70 -50.99
N ALA A 496 17.47 8.95 -51.88
CA ALA A 496 16.95 8.63 -53.22
C ALA A 496 15.61 7.87 -53.21
N HIS A 497 15.26 7.22 -52.10
CA HIS A 497 13.98 6.54 -51.91
C HIS A 497 12.87 7.48 -51.41
N TYR A 498 13.18 8.75 -51.12
CA TYR A 498 12.23 9.74 -50.62
C TYR A 498 11.98 10.84 -51.66
N LYS A 499 10.82 11.50 -51.56
CA LYS A 499 10.49 12.67 -52.39
C LYS A 499 11.17 13.91 -51.80
N ILE A 500 12.16 14.44 -52.50
CA ILE A 500 12.81 15.70 -52.17
C ILE A 500 12.19 16.89 -52.92
N PRO A 501 12.25 18.12 -52.39
CA PRO A 501 11.83 19.31 -53.11
C PRO A 501 12.63 19.49 -54.42
N MET A 502 11.96 19.91 -55.50
CA MET A 502 12.59 20.10 -56.82
C MET A 502 13.80 21.04 -56.79
N ALA A 503 13.81 22.04 -55.91
CA ALA A 503 14.92 22.98 -55.74
C ALA A 503 16.20 22.32 -55.19
N TRP A 504 16.09 21.16 -54.54
CA TRP A 504 17.22 20.43 -53.96
C TRP A 504 17.79 19.38 -54.91
N GLN A 505 17.08 19.00 -55.97
CA GLN A 505 17.49 17.93 -56.88
C GLN A 505 18.88 18.19 -57.47
N ASP A 506 19.10 19.37 -58.05
CA ASP A 506 20.39 19.76 -58.62
C ASP A 506 21.51 19.76 -57.56
N GLN A 507 21.20 20.22 -56.34
CA GLN A 507 22.17 20.25 -55.24
C GLN A 507 22.54 18.84 -54.78
N VAL A 508 21.56 17.95 -54.69
CA VAL A 508 21.74 16.54 -54.31
C VAL A 508 22.51 15.77 -55.37
N ASP A 509 22.24 16.02 -56.66
CA ASP A 509 22.93 15.35 -57.77
C ASP A 509 24.40 15.79 -57.86
N VAL A 510 24.69 17.09 -57.73
CA VAL A 510 26.07 17.61 -57.63
C VAL A 510 26.78 17.05 -56.39
N PHE A 511 26.06 17.00 -55.27
CA PHE A 511 26.60 16.46 -54.02
C PHE A 511 26.93 14.97 -54.15
N ALA A 512 26.05 14.16 -54.74
CA ALA A 512 26.26 12.74 -55.00
C ALA A 512 27.44 12.50 -55.97
N LEU A 513 27.57 13.29 -57.03
CA LEU A 513 28.72 13.25 -57.94
C LEU A 513 30.03 13.59 -57.22
N SER A 514 30.02 14.61 -56.36
CA SER A 514 31.21 15.04 -55.61
C SER A 514 31.74 13.97 -54.65
N LEU A 515 30.85 13.15 -54.08
CA LEU A 515 31.22 12.07 -53.15
C LEU A 515 31.82 10.86 -53.87
N ARG A 516 31.53 10.63 -55.15
CA ARG A 516 32.13 9.51 -55.91
C ARG A 516 33.65 9.64 -56.04
N ALA A 517 34.18 10.86 -56.00
CA ALA A 517 35.61 11.14 -56.12
C ALA A 517 36.39 11.02 -54.79
N ARG A 518 35.71 10.86 -53.65
CA ARG A 518 36.33 10.78 -52.31
C ARG A 518 36.54 9.33 -51.86
N PRO A 519 37.42 9.03 -50.90
CA PRO A 519 37.52 7.69 -50.30
C PRO A 519 36.23 7.28 -49.56
N CYS A 520 36.03 5.98 -49.35
CA CYS A 520 34.88 5.41 -48.63
C CYS A 520 35.25 5.02 -47.19
N ASN A 521 35.75 6.01 -46.45
CA ASN A 521 36.02 5.93 -45.03
C ASN A 521 35.26 7.06 -44.30
N ASP A 522 34.97 6.81 -43.04
CA ASP A 522 34.52 7.83 -42.10
C ASP A 522 35.71 8.27 -41.24
N ALA A 523 35.71 9.52 -40.78
CA ALA A 523 36.72 10.00 -39.84
C ALA A 523 36.56 9.28 -38.49
N GLU A 524 37.66 8.74 -37.96
CA GLU A 524 37.65 7.95 -36.72
C GLU A 524 37.27 8.79 -35.49
N GLU A 525 37.59 10.08 -35.50
CA GLU A 525 37.27 11.06 -34.45
C GLU A 525 35.76 11.27 -34.22
N LEU A 526 34.92 10.96 -35.22
CA LEU A 526 33.47 11.14 -35.13
C LEU A 526 32.75 9.95 -34.47
N LEU A 527 33.45 8.84 -34.27
CA LEU A 527 32.88 7.61 -33.75
C LEU A 527 32.60 7.73 -32.25
N PRO A 528 31.34 7.57 -31.79
CA PRO A 528 31.00 7.73 -30.39
C PRO A 528 31.51 6.56 -29.54
N SER A 529 32.26 6.86 -28.48
CA SER A 529 32.61 5.92 -27.42
C SER A 529 31.50 5.83 -26.37
N CYS A 530 31.23 4.62 -25.88
CA CYS A 530 30.30 4.44 -24.76
C CYS A 530 30.98 4.76 -23.43
N TYR A 531 30.41 5.67 -22.64
CA TYR A 531 30.94 6.01 -21.31
C TYR A 531 30.72 4.92 -20.24
N ARG A 532 29.97 3.86 -20.55
CA ARG A 532 29.81 2.68 -19.68
C ARG A 532 30.87 1.60 -19.95
N CYS A 533 31.03 1.19 -21.21
CA CYS A 533 31.88 0.04 -21.57
C CYS A 533 33.06 0.38 -22.48
N GLN A 534 33.27 1.66 -22.77
CA GLN A 534 34.31 2.21 -23.66
C GLN A 534 34.30 1.68 -25.10
N THR A 535 33.29 0.88 -25.48
CA THR A 535 33.16 0.38 -26.84
C THR A 535 32.90 1.53 -27.81
N VAL A 536 33.63 1.53 -28.92
CA VAL A 536 33.41 2.46 -30.05
C VAL A 536 32.20 1.99 -30.86
N ASN A 537 31.22 2.86 -31.01
CA ASN A 537 29.94 2.55 -31.66
C ASN A 537 29.89 3.12 -33.09
N PRO A 538 29.09 2.53 -33.99
CA PRO A 538 28.88 3.08 -35.32
C PRO A 538 28.21 4.46 -35.26
N LEU A 539 28.44 5.31 -36.27
CA LEU A 539 27.86 6.66 -36.34
C LEU A 539 26.32 6.65 -36.31
N LEU A 540 25.70 5.62 -36.87
CA LEU A 540 24.26 5.41 -36.84
C LEU A 540 23.98 3.95 -36.48
N ASN A 541 23.43 3.73 -35.28
CA ASN A 541 23.02 2.42 -34.83
C ASN A 541 21.57 2.14 -35.28
N GLN A 542 21.33 0.94 -35.81
CA GLN A 542 19.99 0.51 -36.23
C GLN A 542 19.10 0.16 -35.03
N ASN A 543 19.70 -0.13 -33.87
CA ASN A 543 18.99 -0.52 -32.66
C ASN A 543 18.50 0.68 -31.81
N GLY A 544 18.69 1.91 -32.29
CA GLY A 544 18.35 3.16 -31.58
C GLY A 544 19.58 3.92 -31.07
N ASP A 545 19.37 5.00 -30.30
CA ASP A 545 20.45 5.81 -29.71
C ASP A 545 21.01 5.16 -28.42
N LYS A 546 21.57 3.95 -28.58
CA LYS A 546 22.16 3.16 -27.50
C LYS A 546 23.43 2.43 -27.93
N CYS A 547 24.24 2.02 -26.96
CA CYS A 547 25.43 1.22 -27.23
C CYS A 547 25.07 -0.17 -27.79
N VAL A 548 25.85 -0.65 -28.75
CA VAL A 548 25.67 -1.97 -29.38
C VAL A 548 26.00 -3.14 -28.46
N THR A 549 26.85 -2.93 -27.44
CA THR A 549 27.39 -4.00 -26.59
C THR A 549 26.75 -4.04 -25.21
N CYS A 550 26.65 -2.91 -24.50
CA CYS A 550 26.07 -2.87 -23.16
C CYS A 550 24.63 -2.34 -23.11
N GLY A 551 24.07 -1.94 -24.25
CA GLY A 551 22.72 -1.37 -24.32
C GLY A 551 22.54 0.01 -23.66
N HIS A 552 23.61 0.62 -23.11
CA HIS A 552 23.56 1.92 -22.44
C HIS A 552 22.99 3.01 -23.36
N PRO A 553 21.92 3.73 -22.97
CA PRO A 553 21.36 4.82 -23.76
C PRO A 553 22.34 6.00 -23.81
N PHE A 554 22.48 6.62 -24.99
CA PHE A 554 23.31 7.81 -25.13
C PHE A 554 22.55 9.04 -24.64
N LEU A 555 23.01 9.61 -23.53
CA LEU A 555 22.50 10.88 -23.01
C LEU A 555 23.22 12.01 -23.73
N ARG A 556 22.48 12.99 -24.25
CA ARG A 556 23.02 14.07 -25.05
C ARG A 556 22.79 15.44 -24.41
N SER A 557 23.71 16.38 -24.66
CA SER A 557 23.53 17.80 -24.34
C SER A 557 22.49 18.42 -25.27
N PHE A 558 21.43 19.05 -24.77
CA PHE A 558 20.38 19.62 -25.63
C PHE A 558 20.77 20.97 -26.30
N CYS A 559 22.06 21.36 -26.24
CA CYS A 559 22.63 22.45 -27.04
C CYS A 559 23.45 21.92 -28.22
N SER A 560 24.51 21.15 -27.95
CA SER A 560 25.43 20.60 -28.94
C SER A 560 25.04 19.21 -29.49
N PHE A 561 24.13 18.51 -28.80
CA PHE A 561 23.75 17.11 -29.02
C PHE A 561 24.92 16.11 -28.95
N GLU A 562 26.02 16.52 -28.33
CA GLU A 562 27.14 15.64 -27.99
C GLU A 562 26.78 14.68 -26.86
N ILE A 563 27.42 13.52 -26.84
CA ILE A 563 27.15 12.48 -25.85
C ILE A 563 27.84 12.85 -24.54
N LEU A 564 27.06 12.91 -23.47
CA LEU A 564 27.53 13.25 -22.14
C LEU A 564 28.08 12.02 -21.40
N PRO A 565 29.12 12.20 -20.56
CA PRO A 565 29.72 11.13 -19.74
C PRO A 565 28.84 10.71 -18.54
N LEU A 566 27.53 10.55 -18.76
CA LEU A 566 26.57 10.20 -17.72
C LEU A 566 26.16 8.73 -17.78
N VAL A 567 26.17 8.06 -16.63
CA VAL A 567 25.73 6.67 -16.46
C VAL A 567 24.59 6.60 -15.45
N ARG A 568 23.48 5.95 -15.82
CA ARG A 568 22.31 5.75 -14.97
C ARG A 568 22.56 4.62 -13.97
N PHE A 569 22.21 4.84 -12.71
CA PHE A 569 22.22 3.82 -11.66
C PHE A 569 20.92 3.84 -10.85
N THR A 570 20.68 2.80 -10.06
CA THR A 570 19.50 2.67 -9.19
C THR A 570 19.90 2.26 -7.78
N PRO A 571 19.27 2.80 -6.73
CA PRO A 571 19.50 2.35 -5.36
C PRO A 571 18.94 0.94 -5.13
N PRO A 572 19.32 0.27 -4.03
CA PRO A 572 18.83 -1.07 -3.71
C PRO A 572 17.33 -1.08 -3.38
N PRO A 573 16.59 -2.17 -3.68
CA PRO A 573 15.12 -2.24 -3.54
C PRO A 573 14.60 -2.12 -2.09
N HIS A 574 15.47 -2.17 -1.09
CA HIS A 574 15.14 -2.02 0.33
C HIS A 574 15.43 -0.61 0.87
N MET A 575 15.92 0.30 0.04
CA MET A 575 16.24 1.68 0.40
C MET A 575 15.26 2.63 -0.29
N SER A 576 14.73 3.62 0.43
CA SER A 576 13.89 4.65 -0.17
C SER A 576 14.71 5.68 -0.94
N ASP A 577 14.12 6.29 -1.97
CA ASP A 577 14.78 7.32 -2.78
C ASP A 577 15.28 8.52 -1.93
N ASP A 578 14.57 8.85 -0.85
CA ASP A 578 14.95 9.93 0.06
C ASP A 578 16.12 9.56 0.98
N GLU A 579 16.22 8.29 1.40
CA GLU A 579 17.40 7.77 2.10
C GLU A 579 18.63 7.74 1.19
N ALA A 580 18.46 7.35 -0.09
CA ALA A 580 19.54 7.39 -1.07
C ALA A 580 20.07 8.81 -1.31
N VAL A 581 19.18 9.80 -1.44
CA VAL A 581 19.55 11.21 -1.55
C VAL A 581 20.25 11.70 -0.27
N ALA A 582 19.81 11.26 0.91
CA ALA A 582 20.44 11.62 2.19
C ALA A 582 21.86 11.04 2.32
N LEU A 583 22.13 9.86 1.76
CA LEU A 583 23.48 9.28 1.72
C LEU A 583 24.41 10.04 0.77
N ILE A 584 23.94 10.42 -0.42
CA ILE A 584 24.71 11.20 -1.41
C ILE A 584 25.06 12.60 -0.88
N ARG A 585 24.24 13.17 0.00
CA ARG A 585 24.50 14.49 0.63
C ARG A 585 25.64 14.47 1.65
N ARG A 586 26.09 13.31 2.12
CA ARG A 586 27.19 13.21 3.09
C ARG A 586 28.52 13.39 2.38
N GLU A 587 29.45 14.12 2.99
CA GLU A 587 30.81 14.23 2.45
C GLU A 587 31.50 12.85 2.51
N PRO A 588 32.12 12.40 1.40
CA PRO A 588 32.78 11.10 1.36
C PRO A 588 33.97 11.04 2.32
N PRO A 589 34.28 9.87 2.90
CA PRO A 589 35.46 9.70 3.74
C PRO A 589 36.75 9.97 2.94
N PRO A 590 37.80 10.56 3.56
CA PRO A 590 39.03 10.92 2.84
C PRO A 590 39.70 9.69 2.21
N ARG A 591 39.90 9.72 0.90
CA ARG A 591 40.60 8.68 0.13
C ARG A 591 42.01 8.45 0.70
N ARG A 592 42.38 7.18 0.94
CA ARG A 592 43.76 6.82 1.35
C ARG A 592 44.73 7.14 0.20
N PRO A 593 45.89 7.77 0.45
CA PRO A 593 46.84 8.10 -0.61
C PRO A 593 47.39 6.81 -1.26
N LYS A 594 47.39 6.77 -2.61
CA LYS A 594 48.00 5.70 -3.40
C LYS A 594 49.47 5.55 -3.01
N ARG A 595 49.95 4.30 -2.87
CA ARG A 595 51.37 3.98 -2.65
C ARG A 595 52.19 4.62 -3.77
N ALA A 596 53.18 5.44 -3.42
CA ALA A 596 54.11 6.04 -4.39
C ALA A 596 54.71 4.96 -5.30
N ALA A 597 54.54 5.14 -6.61
CA ALA A 597 55.16 4.30 -7.63
C ALA A 597 56.68 4.29 -7.44
N THR A 598 57.26 3.09 -7.38
CA THR A 598 58.71 2.89 -7.38
C THR A 598 59.31 3.43 -8.67
N ALA A 599 60.16 4.46 -8.55
CA ALA A 599 60.91 5.04 -9.66
C ALA A 599 61.99 4.05 -10.18
N ASN A 600 61.65 3.28 -11.22
CA ASN A 600 62.46 3.04 -12.42
C ASN A 600 61.86 1.91 -13.30
N PRO A 601 61.50 2.17 -14.58
CA PRO A 601 60.92 1.18 -15.49
C PRO A 601 61.97 0.37 -16.29
N TRP A 602 63.21 0.25 -15.77
CA TRP A 602 64.30 -0.44 -16.47
C TRP A 602 64.81 -1.63 -15.67
N ARG A 603 64.71 -2.84 -16.24
CA ARG A 603 65.31 -4.06 -15.68
C ARG A 603 66.63 -4.37 -16.41
N GLN A 604 67.74 -4.24 -15.70
CA GLN A 604 69.07 -4.62 -16.19
C GLN A 604 69.31 -6.11 -15.92
N GLN A 605 69.53 -6.91 -16.96
CA GLN A 605 70.07 -8.27 -16.83
C GLN A 605 71.55 -8.24 -17.22
N GLU A 606 72.43 -8.59 -16.27
CA GLU A 606 73.85 -8.77 -16.53
C GLU A 606 74.14 -10.21 -16.98
N GLY A 607 74.40 -10.39 -18.28
CA GLY A 607 75.08 -11.56 -18.82
C GLY A 607 76.48 -11.17 -19.28
N ARG A 608 77.48 -12.05 -19.07
CA ARG A 608 78.86 -11.86 -19.56
C ARG A 608 78.82 -11.65 -21.09
N ASP A 609 79.05 -10.40 -21.50
CA ASP A 609 79.28 -9.88 -22.85
C ASP A 609 78.11 -9.45 -23.76
N VAL A 610 76.90 -9.18 -23.25
CA VAL A 610 75.91 -8.32 -23.96
C VAL A 610 75.02 -7.56 -22.98
N GLN A 611 74.92 -6.23 -23.10
CA GLN A 611 73.89 -5.41 -22.44
C GLN A 611 72.67 -5.28 -23.36
N THR A 612 71.52 -5.81 -22.94
CA THR A 612 70.24 -5.64 -23.65
C THR A 612 69.24 -4.92 -22.75
N LEU A 613 68.72 -3.77 -23.19
CA LEU A 613 67.60 -3.06 -22.56
C LEU A 613 66.30 -3.55 -23.22
N ALA A 614 65.39 -4.11 -22.43
CA ALA A 614 64.04 -4.48 -22.87
C ALA A 614 63.01 -3.55 -22.22
N LEU A 615 62.19 -2.89 -23.04
CA LEU A 615 61.00 -2.16 -22.61
C LEU A 615 59.92 -3.22 -22.28
N ALA A 616 59.46 -3.27 -21.04
CA ALA A 616 58.32 -4.10 -20.68
C ALA A 616 57.04 -3.46 -21.26
N GLY A 617 56.24 -4.26 -21.96
CA GLY A 617 55.18 -3.80 -22.85
C GLY A 617 53.93 -3.22 -22.17
N ASP A 618 53.37 -2.21 -22.83
CA ASP A 618 51.97 -1.94 -23.21
C ASP A 618 50.80 -2.12 -22.23
N VAL A 619 51.01 -2.40 -20.94
CA VAL A 619 49.94 -2.36 -19.92
C VAL A 619 50.03 -1.13 -19.02
N ASP A 620 51.25 -0.65 -18.74
CA ASP A 620 51.48 0.47 -17.82
C ASP A 620 51.37 1.85 -18.52
N ALA A 621 51.30 1.89 -19.85
CA ALA A 621 51.11 3.14 -20.59
C ALA A 621 49.65 3.65 -20.60
N ALA A 622 48.69 2.78 -20.23
CA ALA A 622 47.28 3.16 -20.08
C ALA A 622 46.98 3.85 -18.74
N GLU A 623 47.86 3.71 -17.73
CA GLU A 623 47.71 4.38 -16.43
C GLU A 623 48.09 5.88 -16.46
N GLU A 624 48.83 6.34 -17.48
CA GLU A 624 49.28 7.74 -17.58
C GLU A 624 48.23 8.67 -18.23
N VAL A 625 47.13 8.13 -18.77
CA VAL A 625 46.06 8.90 -19.44
C VAL A 625 44.76 8.84 -18.63
N GLY A 626 44.83 9.18 -17.32
CA GLY A 626 43.74 9.79 -16.53
C GLY A 626 42.27 9.37 -16.72
N ALA A 627 41.96 8.14 -17.13
CA ALA A 627 40.60 7.75 -17.48
C ALA A 627 40.20 6.45 -16.78
N LEU A 628 39.57 6.61 -15.61
CA LEU A 628 38.91 5.60 -14.76
C LEU A 628 39.82 4.80 -13.83
N ASP A 629 39.59 4.97 -12.52
CA ASP A 629 40.21 4.13 -11.47
C ASP A 629 39.49 2.77 -11.48
N ILE A 630 40.10 1.77 -12.14
CA ILE A 630 39.51 0.43 -12.31
C ILE A 630 39.28 -0.28 -10.96
N ASP A 631 39.95 0.17 -9.90
CA ASP A 631 39.80 -0.32 -8.53
C ASP A 631 38.59 0.25 -7.77
N GLU A 632 37.83 1.18 -8.36
CA GLU A 632 36.63 1.76 -7.73
C GLU A 632 35.43 0.78 -7.75
N PRO A 633 34.74 0.54 -6.61
CA PRO A 633 33.64 -0.42 -6.52
C PRO A 633 32.50 -0.19 -7.52
N PHE A 634 32.15 1.08 -7.77
CA PHE A 634 31.11 1.45 -8.73
C PHE A 634 31.51 1.18 -10.18
N THR A 635 32.76 1.47 -10.56
CA THR A 635 33.30 1.20 -11.90
C THR A 635 33.33 -0.29 -12.19
N LYS A 636 33.63 -1.12 -11.18
CA LYS A 636 33.56 -2.57 -11.31
C LYS A 636 32.13 -3.08 -11.49
N ALA A 637 31.17 -2.58 -10.71
CA ALA A 637 29.75 -2.93 -10.83
C ALA A 637 29.15 -2.45 -12.17
N MET A 638 29.68 -1.37 -12.74
CA MET A 638 29.28 -0.86 -14.04
C MET A 638 29.66 -1.80 -15.19
N LEU A 639 30.86 -2.41 -15.12
CA LEU A 639 31.42 -3.32 -16.11
C LEU A 639 30.85 -4.75 -16.03
N ASP A 640 30.14 -5.08 -14.95
CA ASP A 640 29.44 -6.35 -14.78
C ASP A 640 28.05 -6.31 -15.45
N PHE A 641 28.00 -6.66 -16.75
CA PHE A 641 26.76 -6.71 -17.52
C PHE A 641 26.73 -7.89 -18.49
N ASP A 642 25.53 -8.40 -18.77
CA ASP A 642 25.33 -9.44 -19.79
C ASP A 642 25.21 -8.78 -21.18
N PRO A 643 26.12 -9.08 -22.14
CA PRO A 643 26.08 -8.50 -23.49
C PRO A 643 24.89 -8.94 -24.34
N SER A 644 24.09 -9.94 -23.90
CA SER A 644 22.90 -10.42 -24.63
C SER A 644 21.57 -9.95 -24.06
N ALA A 645 21.56 -9.27 -22.90
CA ALA A 645 20.36 -8.82 -22.22
C ALA A 645 20.02 -7.36 -22.53
N ASP A 646 18.77 -6.95 -22.30
CA ASP A 646 18.39 -5.54 -22.30
C ASP A 646 19.11 -4.78 -21.18
N PHE A 647 19.32 -3.47 -21.39
CA PHE A 647 20.06 -2.64 -20.46
C PHE A 647 19.44 -2.65 -19.06
N THR A 648 20.22 -3.10 -18.08
CA THR A 648 19.93 -2.95 -16.65
C THR A 648 20.82 -1.85 -16.07
N PRO A 649 20.23 -0.85 -15.37
CA PRO A 649 21.00 0.11 -14.60
C PRO A 649 21.85 -0.59 -13.53
N THR A 650 23.03 -0.03 -13.24
CA THR A 650 23.89 -0.55 -12.18
C THR A 650 23.23 -0.30 -10.82
N VAL A 651 23.15 -1.34 -9.98
CA VAL A 651 22.65 -1.21 -8.59
C VAL A 651 23.80 -0.67 -7.74
N ALA A 652 23.61 0.50 -7.15
CA ALA A 652 24.61 1.12 -6.27
C ALA A 652 24.28 0.83 -4.81
N ASP A 653 25.12 0.06 -4.14
CA ASP A 653 24.96 -0.25 -2.72
C ASP A 653 25.20 0.97 -1.83
N ALA A 654 24.73 0.91 -0.58
CA ALA A 654 24.86 2.01 0.40
C ALA A 654 26.31 2.48 0.61
N GLU A 655 27.28 1.57 0.51
CA GLU A 655 28.72 1.88 0.59
C GLU A 655 29.18 2.65 -0.66
N MET A 656 28.73 2.25 -1.85
CA MET A 656 29.06 2.94 -3.10
C MET A 656 28.48 4.36 -3.14
N LEU A 657 27.25 4.54 -2.65
CA LEU A 657 26.60 5.86 -2.59
C LEU A 657 27.32 6.84 -1.65
N ASN A 658 27.97 6.32 -0.60
CA ASN A 658 28.71 7.13 0.38
C ASN A 658 30.15 7.45 -0.06
N GLU A 659 30.68 6.73 -1.06
CA GLU A 659 31.99 7.00 -1.67
C GLU A 659 31.92 7.98 -2.84
N MET A 660 30.72 8.21 -3.40
CA MET A 660 30.51 9.14 -4.51
C MET A 660 30.63 10.59 -4.05
N GLU A 661 31.32 11.41 -4.84
CA GLU A 661 31.35 12.84 -4.61
C GLU A 661 30.04 13.48 -5.06
N ARG A 662 29.51 14.42 -4.27
CA ARG A 662 28.26 15.13 -4.60
C ARG A 662 28.33 15.74 -5.99
N SER A 663 29.43 16.39 -6.35
CA SER A 663 29.64 17.07 -7.65
C SER A 663 29.48 16.16 -8.87
N GLU A 664 29.62 14.84 -8.69
CA GLU A 664 29.53 13.85 -9.78
C GLU A 664 28.12 13.26 -9.95
N VAL A 665 27.18 13.50 -9.04
CA VAL A 665 25.88 12.79 -9.01
C VAL A 665 24.70 13.72 -9.30
N TYR A 666 23.89 13.38 -10.30
CA TYR A 666 22.69 14.11 -10.68
C TYR A 666 21.42 13.31 -10.35
N VAL A 667 20.43 13.97 -9.76
CA VAL A 667 19.14 13.38 -9.37
C VAL A 667 18.02 14.09 -10.12
N LEU A 668 17.30 13.35 -10.96
CA LEU A 668 16.11 13.85 -11.65
C LEU A 668 14.91 13.62 -10.75
N SER A 669 14.33 14.71 -10.27
CA SER A 669 13.09 14.72 -9.49
C SER A 669 11.95 15.19 -10.37
N TRP A 670 10.81 14.51 -10.29
CA TRP A 670 9.61 14.86 -11.04
C TRP A 670 8.57 15.47 -10.10
N PRO A 671 7.74 16.43 -10.57
CA PRO A 671 6.73 17.08 -9.74
C PRO A 671 5.72 16.11 -9.12
N GLN A 672 5.50 14.96 -9.76
CA GLN A 672 4.55 13.96 -9.31
C GLN A 672 5.25 12.82 -8.57
N ARG A 673 4.86 12.61 -7.30
CA ARG A 673 5.46 11.63 -6.37
C ARG A 673 5.38 10.17 -6.85
N SER A 674 4.51 9.85 -7.81
CA SER A 674 4.36 8.52 -8.38
C SER A 674 5.42 8.17 -9.45
N VAL A 675 6.22 9.13 -9.90
CA VAL A 675 7.33 8.88 -10.82
C VAL A 675 8.62 8.70 -10.00
N PRO A 676 9.31 7.55 -10.13
CA PRO A 676 10.54 7.30 -9.37
C PRO A 676 11.64 8.30 -9.74
N LYS A 677 12.51 8.63 -8.78
CA LYS A 677 13.67 9.48 -9.05
C LYS A 677 14.69 8.71 -9.89
N GLU A 678 15.31 9.40 -10.85
CA GLU A 678 16.37 8.80 -11.67
C GLU A 678 17.74 9.35 -11.25
N PHE A 679 18.71 8.46 -11.08
CA PHE A 679 20.07 8.80 -10.62
C PHE A 679 21.08 8.62 -11.74
N TYR A 680 21.95 9.61 -11.91
CA TYR A 680 23.01 9.62 -12.92
C TYR A 680 24.35 10.01 -12.28
N ARG A 681 25.44 9.39 -12.73
CA ARG A 681 26.80 9.76 -12.33
C ARG A 681 27.61 10.24 -13.54
N ASN A 682 28.36 11.33 -13.36
CA ASN A 682 29.36 11.79 -14.31
C ASN A 682 30.66 10.97 -14.15
N MET A 683 31.05 10.28 -15.21
CA MET A 683 32.25 9.43 -15.24
C MET A 683 33.52 10.20 -15.59
N ILE A 684 33.40 11.45 -16.05
CA ILE A 684 34.53 12.32 -16.39
C ILE A 684 34.28 13.69 -15.73
N PRO A 685 34.73 13.89 -14.48
CA PRO A 685 34.53 15.13 -13.75
C PRO A 685 35.09 16.38 -14.45
N ASP A 686 36.14 16.21 -15.27
CA ASP A 686 36.74 17.28 -16.07
C ASP A 686 35.80 17.86 -17.15
N VAL A 687 34.73 17.13 -17.51
CA VAL A 687 33.68 17.62 -18.42
C VAL A 687 32.50 18.09 -17.58
N PRO A 688 32.35 19.40 -17.34
CA PRO A 688 31.28 19.90 -16.50
C PRO A 688 29.92 19.81 -17.20
N VAL A 689 28.92 19.36 -16.45
CA VAL A 689 27.55 19.12 -16.91
C VAL A 689 26.56 19.87 -16.02
N VAL A 690 25.53 20.44 -16.60
CA VAL A 690 24.45 21.14 -15.89
C VAL A 690 23.11 20.47 -16.16
N LEU A 691 22.31 20.29 -15.10
CA LEU A 691 20.93 19.82 -15.17
C LEU A 691 19.97 21.00 -14.99
N CYS A 692 19.01 21.17 -15.90
CA CYS A 692 17.91 22.12 -15.69
C CYS A 692 16.86 21.51 -14.75
N HIS A 693 16.59 22.15 -13.61
CA HIS A 693 15.63 21.64 -12.62
C HIS A 693 14.16 21.70 -13.08
N SER A 694 13.84 22.57 -14.03
CA SER A 694 12.47 22.72 -14.55
C SER A 694 12.15 21.69 -15.63
N CYS A 695 13.12 21.39 -16.49
CA CYS A 695 12.91 20.49 -17.63
C CYS A 695 13.65 19.17 -17.54
N ASN A 696 14.48 18.93 -16.51
CA ASN A 696 15.25 17.69 -16.32
C ASN A 696 16.09 17.27 -17.55
N HIS A 697 16.61 18.24 -18.31
CA HIS A 697 17.54 17.99 -19.42
C HIS A 697 18.97 18.36 -19.02
N PHE A 698 19.93 17.64 -19.61
CA PHE A 698 21.36 17.86 -19.39
C PHE A 698 21.98 18.72 -20.49
N PHE A 699 22.99 19.50 -20.11
CA PHE A 699 23.73 20.42 -20.96
C PHE A 699 25.21 20.44 -20.56
N HIS A 700 26.11 20.82 -21.48
CA HIS A 700 27.45 21.24 -21.10
C HIS A 700 27.37 22.61 -20.41
N GLU A 701 28.18 22.84 -19.37
CA GLU A 701 28.15 24.08 -18.59
C GLU A 701 28.40 25.31 -19.47
N GLU A 702 29.44 25.29 -20.31
CA GLU A 702 29.80 26.42 -21.19
C GLU A 702 28.67 26.78 -22.19
N ASP A 703 28.09 25.76 -22.84
CA ASP A 703 26.99 25.95 -23.80
C ASP A 703 25.73 26.48 -23.13
N TRP A 704 25.44 25.97 -21.93
CA TRP A 704 24.30 26.40 -21.13
C TRP A 704 24.46 27.86 -20.70
N GLU A 705 25.58 28.23 -20.09
CA GLU A 705 25.86 29.60 -19.67
C GLU A 705 25.77 30.57 -20.84
N PHE A 706 26.33 30.20 -22.00
CA PHE A 706 26.24 31.01 -23.20
C PHE A 706 24.80 31.19 -23.69
N ALA A 707 24.02 30.12 -23.74
CA ALA A 707 22.62 30.18 -24.15
C ALA A 707 21.76 31.02 -23.19
N VAL A 708 22.02 30.90 -21.88
CA VAL A 708 21.34 31.67 -20.83
C VAL A 708 21.74 33.14 -20.88
N MET A 709 23.00 33.47 -21.12
CA MET A 709 23.44 34.86 -21.32
C MET A 709 22.76 35.51 -22.54
N GLN A 710 22.53 34.76 -23.61
CA GLN A 710 21.87 35.30 -24.81
C GLN A 710 20.35 35.50 -24.66
N LYS A 711 19.66 34.56 -24.01
CA LYS A 711 18.18 34.49 -24.00
C LYS A 711 17.55 34.79 -22.63
N GLY A 712 18.34 34.79 -21.56
CA GLY A 712 17.88 34.95 -20.18
C GLY A 712 17.03 33.78 -19.66
N ALA A 713 17.06 32.64 -20.33
CA ALA A 713 16.19 31.50 -20.07
C ALA A 713 16.81 30.18 -20.55
N CYS A 714 16.28 29.06 -20.06
CA CYS A 714 16.69 27.73 -20.51
C CYS A 714 16.50 27.57 -22.03
N PRO A 715 17.50 27.09 -22.79
CA PRO A 715 17.40 26.87 -24.24
C PRO A 715 16.29 25.91 -24.65
N PHE A 716 15.91 24.96 -23.79
CA PHE A 716 14.86 23.97 -24.06
C PHE A 716 13.48 24.43 -23.59
N CYS A 717 13.28 24.63 -22.27
CA CYS A 717 11.95 24.95 -21.72
C CYS A 717 11.61 26.44 -21.70
N ALA A 718 12.56 27.32 -22.02
CA ALA A 718 12.38 28.78 -21.97
C ALA A 718 12.00 29.35 -20.59
N GLU A 719 12.17 28.57 -19.51
CA GLU A 719 11.99 29.04 -18.14
C GLU A 719 13.09 30.03 -17.76
N LYS A 720 12.73 31.09 -17.02
CA LYS A 720 13.69 32.12 -16.58
C LYS A 720 14.56 31.56 -15.46
N ILE A 721 15.85 31.86 -15.53
CA ILE A 721 16.85 31.34 -14.60
C ILE A 721 17.21 32.45 -13.60
N ASP A 722 16.92 32.23 -12.32
CA ASP A 722 17.35 33.11 -11.22
C ASP A 722 18.87 32.93 -10.98
N ALA A 723 19.54 33.98 -10.49
CA ALA A 723 20.98 34.05 -10.20
C ALA A 723 21.49 33.03 -9.14
N SER A 724 20.60 32.19 -8.58
CA SER A 724 20.94 31.12 -7.63
C SER A 724 21.08 29.74 -8.29
N TYR A 725 21.09 29.65 -9.63
CA TYR A 725 21.44 28.42 -10.34
C TYR A 725 22.92 28.11 -10.13
N GLY A 726 23.25 27.47 -9.00
CA GLY A 726 24.56 26.89 -8.77
C GLY A 726 24.71 25.62 -9.61
N SER A 727 25.90 25.37 -10.14
CA SER A 727 26.34 24.14 -10.83
C SER A 727 26.41 22.91 -9.90
N GLY A 728 25.53 22.84 -8.90
CA GLY A 728 25.53 21.84 -7.85
C GLY A 728 24.49 20.76 -8.08
N ALA A 729 24.99 19.56 -8.32
CA ALA A 729 24.33 18.29 -8.02
C ALA A 729 23.45 18.33 -6.75
N VAL A 730 22.19 17.94 -6.91
CA VAL A 730 21.12 17.86 -5.89
C VAL A 730 20.57 19.24 -5.47
N GLU A 731 19.25 19.40 -5.68
CA GLU A 731 18.45 20.61 -5.44
C GLU A 731 18.90 21.47 -4.23
N PRO A 732 18.93 22.81 -4.36
CA PRO A 732 18.93 23.69 -3.20
C PRO A 732 17.64 23.52 -2.39
N GLU A 733 17.71 23.72 -1.08
CA GLU A 733 16.58 23.56 -0.14
C GLU A 733 15.27 24.15 -0.66
N SER A 734 14.20 23.38 -0.47
CA SER A 734 12.80 23.65 -0.82
C SER A 734 12.42 25.13 -0.77
N ARG A 735 12.05 25.71 -1.93
CA ARG A 735 11.04 26.76 -1.94
C ARG A 735 9.71 26.06 -1.66
N ASP A 736 9.10 26.32 -0.51
CA ASP A 736 7.67 26.11 -0.30
C ASP A 736 6.91 26.87 -1.38
N THR A 737 6.62 26.22 -2.51
CA THR A 737 5.67 26.73 -3.50
C THR A 737 4.34 26.08 -3.22
N GLU A 738 3.42 26.88 -2.68
CA GLU A 738 1.98 26.58 -2.65
C GLU A 738 1.52 26.04 -4.01
N PRO A 739 0.59 25.07 -4.03
CA PRO A 739 0.07 24.54 -5.28
C PRO A 739 -0.73 25.62 -6.00
N THR A 740 -0.12 26.26 -7.01
CA THR A 740 -0.88 27.04 -7.99
C THR A 740 -1.62 26.06 -8.89
N GLY A 741 -2.93 25.98 -8.69
CA GLY A 741 -3.82 25.17 -9.51
C GLY A 741 -3.82 25.61 -10.97
N LEU A 742 -3.75 24.61 -11.84
CA LEU A 742 -4.28 24.61 -13.20
C LEU A 742 -4.83 23.21 -13.50
#